data_AF-W2MYC8-F1
#
_entry.id   AF-W2MYC8-F1
#
_cell.length_a   1.000
_cell.length_b   1.000
_cell.length_c   1.000
_cell.angle_alpha   90.00
_cell.angle_beta   90.00
_cell.angle_gamma   90.00
#
_symmetry.space_group_name_H-M   'P 1'
#
loop_
_entity.id
_entity.type
_entity.pdbx_description
1 polymer ?
#
loop_
_entity_poly.entity_id
_entity_poly.type
_entity_poly.pdbx_seq_one_letter_code
_entity_poly.pdbx_strand_id
1 'polypeptide(L)'
;MVICQQYWAAHLAMEKVVHKLELHGQQPTPLADQVTSQPSLLENVTLHDYQLIGLQWLLRKHEQGLNPILGDEMGLGKTLQVISFIATLVTSDREQKKAEGGRYLVVAPLSVLPNWMEQLEQFAPSISTVMYIGPAKDREETQKVIEASPVDQPLVVVTSYEMLLYDHEFFRKALWEVAIMDEGHRLKNPKGQLHGVVSTKLRSKHMVILTGTPIQNGLQELFALLSILNPSVFNNQKLFEATFRDYFSAKAQRLDEDRQSKSKRVSKAEELMRRLLAPLLLLRTVQDVQGAFTLPPLSEMVVHTPMSAMQRAYYKEVIARNAEVLNSAAKAARNRIPLLNILPQLRKACNHPYLFPGAEPEPFVEGSHLYENSGKLFVLHQILPRLKRKGHRVLLFSQSPPFLDIIQDFLTLESFAYERIDGSVRGKERWQCIERFKKDPETFVFLISTRAGGLGLNLQSADTVIFADSDYNPQTDLQAIARAYRLGQTKPIHVIKFLCANTVEESIYRRTLKKMRMADRIRNLARRSEDEDDETDDDSNKSLLDMIQFGLHRLMQEAAGEDEDSLMKPLEEEYIEHILTRKSLHPIEKIIGGSDDKTGSTLMSDKLLESGGDFQEENMYYFEGEDYKKTVNNKAQDAELLEKLCKEAATSTKRQTKTAARKRYEQEDEEEDEEDEERAIENEAEQARKREERRQKALERKLAQWKANKYTSAAIDPADGCVPSSPRSSDGYDSSRSPGRLYYQSGDASHPPLTSLRSSPYIVVHCVDNSGVWCSRGFFRSLSALSSAIQKQYEAAGRNSDLKLGSAHLIRLPETDNNAPNDGYVCLLVVQGFVGKKKQRVGNGPGVIQVIRQGKSSTFRLNALETALQALAYRALELGATVHLPRIGYGTPNFNWYAVERLLARNLRDVGVEATIYYYSRKS
;
A
#
# COMPACT_ATOMS: atom_id res chain seq x y z
N MET A 1 1.78 4.33 -50.39
CA MET A 1 0.42 4.72 -50.83
C MET A 1 -0.70 4.10 -49.99
N VAL A 2 -0.78 2.78 -49.81
CA VAL A 2 -1.87 2.09 -49.09
C VAL A 2 -2.06 2.56 -47.63
N ILE A 3 -0.96 2.76 -46.89
CA ILE A 3 -0.99 3.27 -45.50
C ILE A 3 -1.56 4.70 -45.44
N CYS A 4 -1.27 5.53 -46.45
CA CYS A 4 -1.76 6.91 -46.54
C CYS A 4 -3.27 6.96 -46.83
N GLN A 5 -3.76 6.07 -47.72
CA GLN A 5 -5.20 5.93 -48.00
C GLN A 5 -5.99 5.41 -46.79
N GLN A 6 -5.45 4.44 -46.05
CA GLN A 6 -6.08 3.94 -44.83
C GLN A 6 -6.16 5.02 -43.74
N TYR A 7 -5.10 5.82 -43.56
CA TYR A 7 -5.10 6.95 -42.63
C TYR A 7 -6.15 8.02 -43.02
N TRP A 8 -6.24 8.39 -44.31
CA TRP A 8 -7.23 9.38 -44.77
C TRP A 8 -8.67 8.90 -44.62
N ALA A 9 -8.92 7.62 -44.91
CA ALA A 9 -10.24 7.02 -44.70
C ALA A 9 -10.61 7.01 -43.20
N ALA A 10 -9.64 6.71 -42.33
CA ALA A 10 -9.84 6.69 -40.89
C ALA A 10 -10.11 8.10 -40.32
N HIS A 11 -9.34 9.09 -40.77
CA HIS A 11 -9.51 10.50 -40.41
C HIS A 11 -10.88 11.03 -40.85
N LEU A 12 -11.29 10.79 -42.08
CA LEU A 12 -12.60 11.23 -42.60
C LEU A 12 -13.77 10.58 -41.86
N ALA A 13 -13.64 9.30 -41.47
CA ALA A 13 -14.65 8.63 -40.66
C ALA A 13 -14.79 9.30 -39.27
N MET A 14 -13.67 9.68 -38.66
CA MET A 14 -13.69 10.40 -37.38
C MET A 14 -14.16 11.85 -37.50
N GLU A 15 -13.87 12.55 -38.60
CA GLU A 15 -14.45 13.89 -38.82
C GLU A 15 -15.97 13.86 -38.88
N LYS A 16 -16.56 12.83 -39.49
CA LYS A 16 -18.03 12.65 -39.48
C LYS A 16 -18.58 12.43 -38.07
N VAL A 17 -17.83 11.71 -37.24
CA VAL A 17 -18.17 11.50 -35.82
C VAL A 17 -18.12 12.82 -35.05
N VAL A 18 -17.04 13.58 -35.19
CA VAL A 18 -16.87 14.90 -34.56
C VAL A 18 -17.98 15.85 -34.99
N HIS A 19 -18.29 15.92 -36.29
CA HIS A 19 -19.37 16.77 -36.78
C HIS A 19 -20.73 16.37 -36.18
N LYS A 20 -21.02 15.07 -36.01
CA LYS A 20 -22.24 14.63 -35.32
C LYS A 20 -22.27 15.12 -33.86
N LEU A 21 -21.16 15.06 -33.14
CA LEU A 21 -21.07 15.57 -31.77
C LEU A 21 -21.25 17.09 -31.71
N GLU A 22 -20.66 17.83 -32.66
CA GLU A 22 -20.83 19.28 -32.79
C GLU A 22 -22.29 19.66 -33.03
N LEU A 23 -23.02 18.89 -33.86
CA LEU A 23 -24.45 19.08 -34.10
C LEU A 23 -25.30 18.83 -32.84
N HIS A 24 -24.98 17.81 -32.04
CA HIS A 24 -25.64 17.61 -30.74
C HIS A 24 -25.33 18.76 -29.78
N GLY A 25 -24.11 19.30 -29.84
CA GLY A 25 -23.68 20.46 -29.06
C GLY A 25 -24.43 21.76 -29.35
N GLN A 26 -25.12 21.86 -30.50
CA GLN A 26 -25.91 23.04 -30.91
C GLN A 26 -27.39 22.94 -30.50
N GLN A 27 -27.82 21.84 -29.88
CA GLN A 27 -29.19 21.72 -29.39
C GLN A 27 -29.45 22.71 -28.24
N PRO A 28 -30.65 23.31 -28.17
CA PRO A 28 -30.99 24.26 -27.10
C PRO A 28 -31.05 23.54 -25.75
N THR A 29 -30.51 24.20 -24.72
CA THR A 29 -30.37 23.65 -23.36
C THR A 29 -31.10 24.53 -22.33
N PRO A 30 -32.45 24.55 -22.35
CA PRO A 30 -33.24 25.48 -21.55
C PRO A 30 -33.03 25.33 -20.05
N LEU A 31 -32.84 24.11 -19.53
CA LEU A 31 -32.59 23.90 -18.10
C LEU A 31 -31.22 24.45 -17.71
N ALA A 32 -30.18 24.17 -18.50
CA ALA A 32 -28.84 24.65 -18.21
C ALA A 32 -28.71 26.18 -18.29
N ASP A 33 -29.41 26.81 -19.23
CA ASP A 33 -29.33 28.26 -19.44
C ASP A 33 -30.16 29.06 -18.42
N GLN A 34 -31.15 28.43 -17.77
CA GLN A 34 -31.92 29.03 -16.67
C GLN A 34 -31.17 29.02 -15.33
N VAL A 35 -30.24 28.08 -15.14
CA VAL A 35 -29.49 27.91 -13.89
C VAL A 35 -28.41 28.97 -13.78
N THR A 36 -28.76 30.10 -13.18
CA THR A 36 -27.84 31.23 -12.90
C THR A 36 -27.38 31.28 -11.44
N SER A 37 -28.02 30.52 -10.56
CA SER A 37 -27.72 30.44 -9.13
C SER A 37 -27.74 29.00 -8.64
N GLN A 38 -27.22 28.75 -7.44
CA GLN A 38 -27.16 27.42 -6.85
C GLN A 38 -28.57 26.82 -6.62
N PRO A 39 -28.75 25.49 -6.77
CA PRO A 39 -30.04 24.86 -6.55
C PRO A 39 -30.50 24.97 -5.09
N SER A 40 -31.80 25.13 -4.88
CA SER A 40 -32.42 25.35 -3.56
C SER A 40 -32.31 24.17 -2.61
N LEU A 41 -32.10 22.96 -3.13
CA LEU A 41 -31.85 21.75 -2.33
C LEU A 41 -30.45 21.68 -1.73
N LEU A 42 -29.51 22.56 -2.14
CA LEU A 42 -28.20 22.61 -1.53
C LEU A 42 -28.24 23.40 -0.23
N GLU A 43 -27.84 22.74 0.85
CA GLU A 43 -27.72 23.33 2.18
C GLU A 43 -26.25 23.35 2.63
N ASN A 44 -25.92 24.24 3.56
CA ASN A 44 -24.60 24.31 4.22
C ASN A 44 -23.39 24.52 3.28
N VAL A 45 -23.60 24.96 2.04
CA VAL A 45 -22.53 25.19 1.06
C VAL A 45 -22.90 26.30 0.08
N THR A 46 -21.88 27.00 -0.42
CA THR A 46 -22.02 27.95 -1.52
C THR A 46 -21.12 27.50 -2.66
N LEU A 47 -21.69 27.37 -3.85
CA LEU A 47 -20.93 26.97 -5.04
C LEU A 47 -20.03 28.12 -5.50
N HIS A 48 -18.78 27.80 -5.81
CA HIS A 48 -17.89 28.74 -6.49
C HIS A 48 -18.32 28.94 -7.96
N ASP A 49 -17.96 30.08 -8.56
CA ASP A 49 -18.33 30.42 -9.95
C ASP A 49 -17.96 29.33 -10.96
N TYR A 50 -16.76 28.78 -10.84
CA TYR A 50 -16.34 27.68 -11.70
C TYR A 50 -17.18 26.42 -11.46
N GLN A 51 -17.61 26.13 -10.23
CA GLN A 51 -18.45 24.98 -9.95
C GLN A 51 -19.84 25.17 -10.56
N LEU A 52 -20.37 26.40 -10.55
CA LEU A 52 -21.61 26.75 -11.26
C LEU A 52 -21.47 26.57 -12.76
N ILE A 53 -20.35 27.01 -13.36
CA ILE A 53 -20.06 26.76 -14.78
C ILE A 53 -19.96 25.25 -15.06
N GLY A 54 -19.37 24.47 -14.15
CA GLY A 54 -19.28 23.02 -14.25
C GLY A 54 -20.65 22.34 -14.17
N LEU A 55 -21.51 22.80 -13.26
CA LEU A 55 -22.90 22.37 -13.12
C LEU A 55 -23.70 22.65 -14.41
N GLN A 56 -23.65 23.88 -14.91
CA GLN A 56 -24.28 24.25 -16.18
C GLN A 56 -23.78 23.36 -17.32
N TRP A 57 -22.48 23.11 -17.39
CA TRP A 57 -21.91 22.23 -18.40
C TRP A 57 -22.45 20.80 -18.31
N LEU A 58 -22.53 20.21 -17.11
CA LEU A 58 -23.13 18.88 -16.91
C LEU A 58 -24.60 18.84 -17.33
N LEU A 59 -25.38 19.87 -16.98
CA LEU A 59 -26.79 19.99 -17.38
C LEU A 59 -26.95 20.08 -18.90
N ARG A 60 -26.10 20.88 -19.59
CA ARG A 60 -26.11 20.94 -21.06
C ARG A 60 -25.88 19.56 -21.67
N LYS A 61 -24.94 18.79 -21.12
CA LYS A 61 -24.62 17.45 -21.64
C LYS A 61 -25.74 16.45 -21.41
N HIS A 62 -26.42 16.55 -20.27
CA HIS A 62 -27.63 15.79 -19.99
C HIS A 62 -28.74 16.09 -20.99
N GLU A 63 -29.05 17.36 -21.26
CA GLU A 63 -30.09 17.76 -22.23
C GLU A 63 -29.72 17.38 -23.68
N GLN A 64 -28.43 17.40 -24.01
CA GLN A 64 -27.90 16.99 -25.33
C GLN A 64 -27.80 15.47 -25.51
N GLY A 65 -28.09 14.67 -24.47
CA GLY A 65 -27.95 13.22 -24.51
C GLY A 65 -26.51 12.73 -24.70
N LEU A 66 -25.51 13.54 -24.34
CA LEU A 66 -24.09 13.22 -24.46
C LEU A 66 -23.52 12.87 -23.10
N ASN A 67 -22.87 11.72 -22.95
CA ASN A 67 -22.31 11.28 -21.68
C ASN A 67 -20.87 11.83 -21.49
N PRO A 68 -20.61 12.68 -20.47
CA PRO A 68 -19.35 13.39 -20.34
C PRO A 68 -18.36 12.76 -19.34
N ILE A 69 -17.11 13.22 -19.41
CA ILE A 69 -16.05 13.04 -18.43
C ILE A 69 -15.81 14.38 -17.71
N LEU A 70 -16.00 14.41 -16.38
CA LEU A 70 -15.56 15.52 -15.55
C LEU A 70 -14.11 15.25 -15.10
N GLY A 71 -13.19 15.87 -15.82
CA GLY A 71 -11.74 15.72 -15.72
C GLY A 71 -11.06 16.71 -14.77
N ASP A 72 -11.81 17.57 -14.06
CA ASP A 72 -11.25 18.59 -13.16
C ASP A 72 -10.16 18.03 -12.25
N GLU A 73 -9.12 18.84 -12.02
CA GLU A 73 -8.03 18.51 -11.12
C GLU A 73 -8.54 18.11 -9.72
N MET A 74 -7.79 17.22 -9.07
CA MET A 74 -8.15 16.73 -7.75
C MET A 74 -8.21 17.88 -6.74
N GLY A 75 -9.25 17.89 -5.92
CA GLY A 75 -9.46 18.96 -4.94
C GLY A 75 -10.38 20.10 -5.39
N LEU A 76 -10.76 20.20 -6.66
CA LEU A 76 -11.69 21.22 -7.19
C LEU A 76 -13.19 20.97 -6.88
N GLY A 77 -13.51 19.97 -6.06
CA GLY A 77 -14.91 19.71 -5.66
C GLY A 77 -15.77 19.02 -6.71
N LYS A 78 -15.23 18.04 -7.45
CA LYS A 78 -16.00 17.22 -8.41
C LYS A 78 -17.25 16.60 -7.79
N THR A 79 -17.12 16.04 -6.58
CA THR A 79 -18.23 15.46 -5.81
C THR A 79 -19.35 16.48 -5.60
N LEU A 80 -19.01 17.69 -5.17
CA LEU A 80 -19.98 18.77 -4.96
C LEU A 80 -20.67 19.19 -6.27
N GLN A 81 -19.93 19.30 -7.37
CA GLN A 81 -20.52 19.61 -8.69
C GLN A 81 -21.54 18.54 -9.11
N VAL A 82 -21.25 17.27 -8.86
CA VAL A 82 -22.15 16.15 -9.17
C VAL A 82 -23.37 16.11 -8.24
N ILE A 83 -23.19 16.35 -6.94
CA ILE A 83 -24.31 16.45 -5.99
C ILE A 83 -25.24 17.59 -6.41
N SER A 84 -24.66 18.74 -6.78
CA SER A 84 -25.41 19.90 -7.29
C SER A 84 -26.18 19.54 -8.57
N PHE A 85 -25.56 18.77 -9.46
CA PHE A 85 -26.19 18.29 -10.69
C PHE A 85 -27.40 17.38 -10.40
N ILE A 86 -27.26 16.40 -9.51
CA ILE A 86 -28.38 15.56 -9.06
C ILE A 86 -29.47 16.43 -8.43
N ALA A 87 -29.11 17.34 -7.53
CA ALA A 87 -30.06 18.20 -6.83
C ALA A 87 -30.88 19.08 -7.80
N THR A 88 -30.24 19.65 -8.83
CA THR A 88 -30.94 20.42 -9.87
C THR A 88 -31.90 19.57 -10.67
N LEU A 89 -31.50 18.34 -11.07
CA LEU A 89 -32.39 17.43 -11.79
C LEU A 89 -33.61 17.07 -10.94
N VAL A 90 -33.40 16.69 -9.68
CA VAL A 90 -34.48 16.39 -8.72
C VAL A 90 -35.42 17.58 -8.54
N THR A 91 -34.89 18.81 -8.46
CA THR A 91 -35.71 20.03 -8.38
C THR A 91 -36.59 20.17 -9.61
N SER A 92 -35.98 20.04 -10.79
CA SER A 92 -36.68 20.21 -12.08
C SER A 92 -37.78 19.17 -12.29
N ASP A 93 -37.54 17.91 -11.89
CA ASP A 93 -38.53 16.85 -12.03
C ASP A 93 -39.70 17.03 -11.05
N ARG A 94 -39.44 17.52 -9.83
CA ARG A 94 -40.48 17.91 -8.86
C ARG A 94 -41.35 19.06 -9.38
N GLU A 95 -40.73 20.09 -9.95
CA GLU A 95 -41.45 21.24 -10.53
C GLU A 95 -42.30 20.84 -11.75
N GLN A 96 -41.78 19.95 -12.60
CA GLN A 96 -42.47 19.45 -13.79
C GLN A 96 -43.53 18.38 -13.47
N LYS A 97 -43.72 18.00 -12.19
CA LYS A 97 -44.63 16.93 -11.74
C LYS A 97 -44.49 15.64 -12.55
N LYS A 98 -43.26 15.27 -12.94
CA LYS A 98 -43.02 13.97 -13.55
C LYS A 98 -43.24 12.88 -12.50
N ALA A 99 -43.98 11.84 -12.87
CA ALA A 99 -44.32 10.70 -12.00
C ALA A 99 -43.16 9.70 -11.78
N GLU A 100 -41.94 10.05 -12.21
CA GLU A 100 -40.74 9.23 -12.03
C GLU A 100 -39.76 10.01 -11.16
N GLY A 101 -39.74 9.77 -9.85
CA GLY A 101 -38.61 10.11 -9.01
C GLY A 101 -37.42 9.25 -9.42
N GLY A 102 -36.47 9.85 -10.13
CA GLY A 102 -35.34 9.13 -10.71
C GLY A 102 -34.50 8.40 -9.65
N ARG A 103 -34.02 7.20 -10.00
CA ARG A 103 -33.00 6.47 -9.22
C ARG A 103 -31.62 6.87 -9.72
N TYR A 104 -30.75 7.27 -8.81
CA TYR A 104 -29.39 7.70 -9.14
C TYR A 104 -28.38 6.68 -8.61
N LEU A 105 -27.37 6.34 -9.40
CA LEU A 105 -26.32 5.41 -9.01
C LEU A 105 -24.99 6.14 -8.90
N VAL A 106 -24.31 6.00 -7.77
CA VAL A 106 -22.92 6.45 -7.58
C VAL A 106 -22.06 5.22 -7.33
N VAL A 107 -21.13 4.96 -8.23
CA VAL A 107 -20.14 3.88 -8.11
C VAL A 107 -18.78 4.50 -7.86
N ALA A 108 -18.14 4.14 -6.75
CA ALA A 108 -16.85 4.69 -6.38
C ALA A 108 -15.96 3.66 -5.67
N PRO A 109 -14.65 3.90 -5.50
CA PRO A 109 -13.81 3.03 -4.68
C PRO A 109 -14.33 2.87 -3.24
N LEU A 110 -14.17 1.67 -2.66
CA LEU A 110 -14.67 1.32 -1.32
C LEU A 110 -14.31 2.34 -0.22
N SER A 111 -13.14 2.95 -0.34
CA SER A 111 -12.58 3.94 0.58
C SER A 111 -13.28 5.30 0.59
N VAL A 112 -13.92 5.70 -0.52
CA VAL A 112 -14.56 7.02 -0.67
C VAL A 112 -16.05 6.99 -0.43
N LEU A 113 -16.67 5.80 -0.38
CA LEU A 113 -18.11 5.67 -0.15
C LEU A 113 -18.57 6.42 1.12
N PRO A 114 -17.87 6.35 2.27
CA PRO A 114 -18.27 7.11 3.45
C PRO A 114 -18.22 8.63 3.23
N ASN A 115 -17.24 9.13 2.46
CA ASN A 115 -17.15 10.55 2.13
C ASN A 115 -18.28 10.98 1.18
N TRP A 116 -18.70 10.11 0.25
CA TRP A 116 -19.88 10.37 -0.59
C TRP A 116 -21.16 10.45 0.25
N MET A 117 -21.35 9.53 1.18
CA MET A 117 -22.50 9.55 2.11
C MET A 117 -22.50 10.82 2.97
N GLU A 118 -21.38 11.15 3.61
CA GLU A 118 -21.22 12.36 4.44
C GLU A 118 -21.53 13.64 3.64
N GLN A 119 -21.03 13.76 2.41
CA GLN A 119 -21.29 14.94 1.57
C GLN A 119 -22.73 15.02 1.07
N LEU A 120 -23.36 13.88 0.75
CA LEU A 120 -24.77 13.85 0.37
C LEU A 120 -25.67 14.25 1.55
N GLU A 121 -25.40 13.74 2.75
CA GLU A 121 -26.11 14.11 3.97
C GLU A 121 -25.91 15.58 4.35
N GLN A 122 -24.68 16.10 4.18
CA GLN A 122 -24.35 17.47 4.53
C GLN A 122 -24.93 18.50 3.55
N PHE A 123 -24.80 18.24 2.24
CA PHE A 123 -25.11 19.21 1.20
C PHE A 123 -26.49 19.03 0.59
N ALA A 124 -27.07 17.83 0.61
CA ALA A 124 -28.40 17.56 0.06
C ALA A 124 -29.24 16.65 0.98
N PRO A 125 -29.52 17.05 2.24
CA PRO A 125 -30.21 16.23 3.23
C PRO A 125 -31.64 15.84 2.82
N SER A 126 -32.24 16.61 1.90
CA SER A 126 -33.58 16.37 1.37
C SER A 126 -33.66 15.23 0.34
N ILE A 127 -32.53 14.61 -0.03
CA ILE A 127 -32.44 13.49 -0.98
C ILE A 127 -32.16 12.20 -0.19
N SER A 128 -33.00 11.18 -0.37
CA SER A 128 -32.79 9.88 0.28
C SER A 128 -31.55 9.19 -0.28
N THR A 129 -30.68 8.70 0.60
CA THR A 129 -29.41 8.05 0.23
C THR A 129 -29.31 6.68 0.89
N VAL A 130 -28.77 5.70 0.15
CA VAL A 130 -28.55 4.34 0.66
C VAL A 130 -27.18 3.85 0.23
N MET A 131 -26.41 3.32 1.17
CA MET A 131 -25.11 2.73 0.92
C MET A 131 -25.26 1.21 0.69
N TYR A 132 -24.87 0.73 -0.49
CA TYR A 132 -24.95 -0.68 -0.86
C TYR A 132 -23.59 -1.36 -0.69
N ILE A 133 -23.37 -1.96 0.48
CA ILE A 133 -22.13 -2.62 0.87
C ILE A 133 -22.44 -3.62 1.97
N GLY A 134 -21.74 -4.77 1.98
CA GLY A 134 -21.78 -5.69 3.11
C GLY A 134 -21.79 -7.16 2.71
N PRO A 135 -21.90 -8.06 3.68
CA PRO A 135 -22.16 -9.47 3.43
C PRO A 135 -23.53 -9.68 2.75
N ALA A 136 -23.76 -10.87 2.19
CA ALA A 136 -24.99 -11.19 1.45
C ALA A 136 -26.30 -10.86 2.19
N LYS A 137 -26.37 -11.14 3.49
CA LYS A 137 -27.57 -10.87 4.30
C LYS A 137 -27.94 -9.38 4.35
N ASP A 138 -26.98 -8.53 4.68
CA ASP A 138 -27.17 -7.08 4.76
C ASP A 138 -27.52 -6.51 3.38
N ARG A 139 -26.95 -7.09 2.31
CA ARG A 139 -27.27 -6.72 0.93
C ARG A 139 -28.71 -7.07 0.57
N GLU A 140 -29.22 -8.25 0.92
CA GLU A 140 -30.62 -8.62 0.67
C GLU A 140 -31.60 -7.67 1.36
N GLU A 141 -31.31 -7.26 2.60
CA GLU A 141 -32.11 -6.25 3.30
C GLU A 141 -32.08 -4.91 2.56
N THR A 142 -30.90 -4.48 2.12
CA THR A 142 -30.72 -3.24 1.37
C THR A 142 -31.42 -3.28 0.00
N GLN A 143 -31.38 -4.42 -0.70
CA GLN A 143 -32.10 -4.62 -1.97
C GLN A 143 -33.60 -4.46 -1.77
N LYS A 144 -34.17 -5.06 -0.71
CA LYS A 144 -35.59 -4.92 -0.37
C LYS A 144 -35.96 -3.46 -0.08
N VAL A 145 -35.09 -2.71 0.62
CA VAL A 145 -35.29 -1.27 0.86
C VAL A 145 -35.30 -0.48 -0.45
N ILE A 146 -34.36 -0.75 -1.37
CA ILE A 146 -34.28 -0.07 -2.67
C ILE A 146 -35.50 -0.38 -3.54
N GLU A 147 -35.97 -1.63 -3.54
CA GLU A 147 -37.15 -2.06 -4.30
C GLU A 147 -38.46 -1.53 -3.69
N ALA A 148 -38.56 -1.47 -2.36
CA ALA A 148 -39.72 -0.95 -1.64
C ALA A 148 -39.80 0.58 -1.64
N SER A 149 -38.70 1.28 -1.91
CA SER A 149 -38.69 2.75 -1.98
C SER A 149 -39.66 3.24 -3.06
N PRO A 150 -40.56 4.19 -2.73
CA PRO A 150 -41.51 4.73 -3.69
C PRO A 150 -40.78 5.30 -4.90
N VAL A 151 -41.26 4.99 -6.10
CA VAL A 151 -40.71 5.54 -7.36
C VAL A 151 -40.86 7.06 -7.41
N ASP A 152 -41.79 7.65 -6.64
CA ASP A 152 -42.00 9.10 -6.59
C ASP A 152 -40.96 9.86 -5.74
N GLN A 153 -40.07 9.16 -5.02
CA GLN A 153 -39.04 9.78 -4.19
C GLN A 153 -37.63 9.57 -4.78
N PRO A 154 -36.81 10.63 -4.90
CA PRO A 154 -35.46 10.52 -5.42
C PRO A 154 -34.59 9.71 -4.45
N LEU A 155 -33.93 8.68 -4.97
CA LEU A 155 -33.05 7.79 -4.21
C LEU A 155 -31.67 7.74 -4.86
N VAL A 156 -30.64 8.03 -4.07
CA VAL A 156 -29.23 7.89 -4.47
C VAL A 156 -28.65 6.63 -3.85
N VAL A 157 -28.23 5.68 -4.68
CA VAL A 157 -27.58 4.44 -4.26
C VAL A 157 -26.07 4.59 -4.44
N VAL A 158 -25.31 4.50 -3.35
CA VAL A 158 -23.85 4.60 -3.32
C VAL A 158 -23.25 3.19 -3.16
N THR A 159 -22.46 2.73 -4.12
CA THR A 159 -21.92 1.36 -4.15
C THR A 159 -20.46 1.31 -4.60
N SER A 160 -19.80 0.17 -4.41
CA SER A 160 -18.43 -0.07 -4.89
C SER A 160 -18.39 -0.76 -6.26
N TYR A 161 -17.27 -0.61 -6.97
CA TYR A 161 -17.03 -1.33 -8.23
C TYR A 161 -17.11 -2.85 -8.09
N GLU A 162 -16.67 -3.39 -6.96
CA GLU A 162 -16.73 -4.81 -6.64
C GLU A 162 -18.18 -5.27 -6.46
N MET A 163 -18.99 -4.52 -5.72
CA MET A 163 -20.42 -4.83 -5.53
C MET A 163 -21.20 -4.79 -6.84
N LEU A 164 -20.86 -3.85 -7.74
CA LEU A 164 -21.45 -3.79 -9.07
C LEU A 164 -21.13 -5.05 -9.90
N LEU A 165 -19.93 -5.62 -9.73
CA LEU A 165 -19.53 -6.84 -10.43
C LEU A 165 -20.27 -8.07 -9.87
N TYR A 166 -20.34 -8.20 -8.54
CA TYR A 166 -21.02 -9.32 -7.88
C TYR A 166 -22.53 -9.32 -8.14
N ASP A 167 -23.22 -8.20 -7.92
CA ASP A 167 -24.69 -8.13 -8.01
C ASP A 167 -25.20 -7.45 -9.29
N HIS A 168 -24.48 -7.62 -10.39
CA HIS A 168 -24.81 -6.96 -11.66
C HIS A 168 -26.23 -7.27 -12.16
N GLU A 169 -26.81 -8.42 -11.78
CA GLU A 169 -28.20 -8.77 -12.10
C GLU A 169 -29.22 -7.87 -11.41
N PHE A 170 -29.00 -7.52 -10.15
CA PHE A 170 -29.83 -6.58 -9.41
C PHE A 170 -29.76 -5.18 -10.05
N PHE A 171 -28.55 -4.69 -10.30
CA PHE A 171 -28.33 -3.37 -10.91
C PHE A 171 -28.91 -3.26 -12.34
N ARG A 172 -29.03 -4.38 -13.06
CA ARG A 172 -29.64 -4.46 -14.40
C ARG A 172 -31.18 -4.33 -14.37
N LYS A 173 -31.84 -4.73 -13.28
CA LYS A 173 -33.30 -4.66 -13.14
C LYS A 173 -33.79 -3.22 -13.02
N ALA A 174 -33.00 -2.34 -12.40
CA ALA A 174 -33.31 -0.93 -12.26
C ALA A 174 -32.89 -0.14 -13.51
N LEU A 175 -33.73 0.82 -13.92
CA LEU A 175 -33.36 1.87 -14.86
C LEU A 175 -32.87 3.08 -14.06
N TRP A 176 -31.61 3.46 -14.27
CA TRP A 176 -30.98 4.58 -13.58
C TRP A 176 -31.13 5.86 -14.38
N GLU A 177 -31.47 6.97 -13.72
CA GLU A 177 -31.59 8.27 -14.35
C GLU A 177 -30.20 8.79 -14.71
N VAL A 178 -29.30 8.79 -13.71
CA VAL A 178 -27.88 9.10 -13.89
C VAL A 178 -27.05 8.04 -13.18
N ALA A 179 -26.03 7.54 -13.88
CA ALA A 179 -24.97 6.72 -13.30
C ALA A 179 -23.65 7.51 -13.25
N ILE A 180 -23.11 7.70 -12.05
CA ILE A 180 -21.84 8.38 -11.80
C ILE A 180 -20.78 7.34 -11.47
N MET A 181 -19.66 7.41 -12.20
CA MET A 181 -18.52 6.52 -12.04
C MET A 181 -17.33 7.34 -11.55
N ASP A 182 -17.06 7.30 -10.26
CA ASP A 182 -15.95 8.04 -9.64
C ASP A 182 -14.64 7.25 -9.71
N GLU A 183 -13.53 7.93 -9.97
CA GLU A 183 -12.22 7.32 -10.24
C GLU A 183 -12.23 6.37 -11.45
N GLY A 184 -12.66 6.91 -12.60
CA GLY A 184 -12.82 6.17 -13.87
C GLY A 184 -11.60 5.40 -14.37
N HIS A 185 -10.39 5.65 -13.84
CA HIS A 185 -9.18 4.85 -14.12
C HIS A 185 -9.36 3.35 -13.80
N ARG A 186 -10.35 2.97 -12.97
CA ARG A 186 -10.73 1.56 -12.73
C ARG A 186 -11.32 0.87 -13.97
N LEU A 187 -11.86 1.65 -14.91
CA LEU A 187 -12.52 1.19 -16.15
C LEU A 187 -11.58 1.22 -17.37
N LYS A 188 -10.26 1.38 -17.16
CA LYS A 188 -9.28 1.58 -18.23
C LYS A 188 -9.06 0.39 -19.18
N ASN A 189 -9.47 -0.81 -18.79
CA ASN A 189 -9.23 -2.02 -19.57
C ASN A 189 -10.51 -2.46 -20.29
N PRO A 190 -10.60 -2.32 -21.63
CA PRO A 190 -11.77 -2.75 -22.41
C PRO A 190 -12.07 -4.25 -22.29
N LYS A 191 -11.06 -5.07 -21.97
CA LYS A 191 -11.20 -6.52 -21.81
C LYS A 191 -11.56 -6.93 -20.38
N GLY A 192 -11.63 -6.00 -19.44
CA GLY A 192 -11.94 -6.30 -18.06
C GLY A 192 -13.42 -6.65 -17.89
N GLN A 193 -13.72 -7.61 -17.00
CA GLN A 193 -15.11 -7.98 -16.66
C GLN A 193 -15.93 -6.76 -16.22
N LEU A 194 -15.32 -5.86 -15.43
CA LEU A 194 -15.96 -4.63 -14.97
C LEU A 194 -16.39 -3.71 -16.14
N HIS A 195 -15.54 -3.55 -17.15
CA HIS A 195 -15.86 -2.77 -18.35
C HIS A 195 -17.04 -3.41 -19.10
N GLY A 196 -17.02 -4.74 -19.28
CA GLY A 196 -18.11 -5.48 -19.89
C GLY A 196 -19.43 -5.33 -19.15
N VAL A 197 -19.43 -5.45 -17.81
CA VAL A 197 -20.63 -5.29 -16.97
C VAL A 197 -21.21 -3.88 -17.09
N VAL A 198 -20.38 -2.85 -16.94
CA VAL A 198 -20.84 -1.45 -17.04
C VAL A 198 -21.36 -1.13 -18.45
N SER A 199 -20.67 -1.59 -19.49
CA SER A 199 -21.05 -1.29 -20.88
C SER A 199 -22.29 -2.04 -21.37
N THR A 200 -22.57 -3.24 -20.86
CA THR A 200 -23.63 -4.11 -21.42
C THR A 200 -24.80 -4.37 -20.48
N LYS A 201 -24.54 -4.44 -19.16
CA LYS A 201 -25.56 -4.86 -18.18
C LYS A 201 -26.20 -3.68 -17.45
N LEU A 202 -25.48 -2.56 -17.28
CA LEU A 202 -26.01 -1.37 -16.59
C LEU A 202 -26.91 -0.55 -17.53
N ARG A 203 -28.12 -0.23 -17.09
CA ARG A 203 -29.10 0.57 -17.84
C ARG A 203 -29.23 1.96 -17.23
N SER A 204 -28.64 2.97 -17.87
CA SER A 204 -28.74 4.38 -17.43
C SER A 204 -29.17 5.31 -18.56
N LYS A 205 -30.02 6.30 -18.28
CA LYS A 205 -30.39 7.35 -19.25
C LYS A 205 -29.20 8.29 -19.51
N HIS A 206 -28.42 8.60 -18.49
CA HIS A 206 -27.21 9.41 -18.58
C HIS A 206 -26.06 8.82 -17.74
N MET A 207 -24.81 8.98 -18.19
CA MET A 207 -23.63 8.48 -17.48
C MET A 207 -22.53 9.54 -17.43
N VAL A 208 -21.91 9.71 -16.26
CA VAL A 208 -20.82 10.65 -16.02
C VAL A 208 -19.63 9.92 -15.41
N ILE A 209 -18.44 10.07 -15.99
CA ILE A 209 -17.19 9.58 -15.39
C ILE A 209 -16.46 10.74 -14.72
N LEU A 210 -16.05 10.55 -13.46
CA LEU A 210 -15.18 11.47 -12.75
C LEU A 210 -13.77 10.92 -12.75
N THR A 211 -12.80 11.73 -13.15
CA THR A 211 -11.40 11.34 -13.10
C THR A 211 -10.53 12.57 -12.86
N GLY A 212 -9.58 12.49 -11.93
CA GLY A 212 -8.57 13.54 -11.77
C GLY A 212 -7.50 13.51 -12.87
N THR A 213 -7.48 12.46 -13.69
CA THR A 213 -6.38 12.16 -14.60
C THR A 213 -6.80 11.41 -15.89
N PRO A 214 -7.58 12.05 -16.77
CA PRO A 214 -8.23 11.36 -17.90
C PRO A 214 -7.31 10.80 -19.00
N ILE A 215 -6.07 11.28 -19.17
CA ILE A 215 -5.27 11.08 -20.42
C ILE A 215 -4.00 10.21 -20.22
N GLN A 216 -3.84 9.54 -19.09
CA GLN A 216 -2.49 9.18 -18.61
C GLN A 216 -1.89 7.85 -19.11
N ASN A 217 -2.64 6.76 -19.35
CA ASN A 217 -2.03 5.46 -19.68
C ASN A 217 -2.17 5.02 -21.15
N GLY A 218 -2.43 5.98 -22.04
CA GLY A 218 -2.38 5.79 -23.49
C GLY A 218 -3.74 5.71 -24.18
N LEU A 219 -3.69 5.69 -25.52
CA LEU A 219 -4.86 5.78 -26.40
C LEU A 219 -5.94 4.72 -26.12
N GLN A 220 -5.53 3.54 -25.64
CA GLN A 220 -6.42 2.43 -25.30
C GLN A 220 -7.30 2.71 -24.08
N GLU A 221 -6.76 3.38 -23.05
CA GLU A 221 -7.51 3.77 -21.86
C GLU A 221 -8.53 4.85 -22.20
N LEU A 222 -8.13 5.88 -22.95
CA LEU A 222 -9.04 6.94 -23.38
C LEU A 222 -10.19 6.35 -24.21
N PHE A 223 -9.89 5.44 -25.14
CA PHE A 223 -10.92 4.74 -25.90
C PHE A 223 -11.85 3.91 -25.00
N ALA A 224 -11.30 3.22 -23.99
CA ALA A 224 -12.09 2.41 -23.06
C ALA A 224 -13.15 3.24 -22.31
N LEU A 225 -12.78 4.45 -21.86
CA LEU A 225 -13.68 5.36 -21.16
C LEU A 225 -14.73 5.95 -22.12
N LEU A 226 -14.30 6.40 -23.30
CA LEU A 226 -15.19 6.99 -24.30
C LEU A 226 -16.19 5.96 -24.85
N SER A 227 -15.79 4.69 -24.99
CA SER A 227 -16.66 3.61 -25.46
C SER A 227 -17.74 3.23 -24.46
N ILE A 228 -17.47 3.30 -23.16
CA ILE A 228 -18.49 3.15 -22.11
C ILE A 228 -19.51 4.29 -22.19
N LEU A 229 -19.02 5.53 -22.28
CA LEU A 229 -19.89 6.70 -22.23
C LEU A 229 -20.75 6.80 -23.48
N ASN A 230 -20.19 6.65 -24.68
CA ASN A 230 -20.92 6.84 -25.93
C ASN A 230 -20.66 5.66 -26.90
N PRO A 231 -21.25 4.47 -26.65
CA PRO A 231 -20.99 3.26 -27.43
C PRO A 231 -21.37 3.38 -28.91
N SER A 232 -22.40 4.16 -29.22
CA SER A 232 -22.86 4.42 -30.60
C SER A 232 -21.85 5.22 -31.42
N VAL A 233 -21.04 6.04 -30.75
CA VAL A 233 -20.02 6.90 -31.35
C VAL A 233 -18.68 6.18 -31.42
N PHE A 234 -18.31 5.46 -30.36
CA PHE A 234 -16.99 4.83 -30.18
C PHE A 234 -17.06 3.30 -30.24
N ASN A 235 -17.45 2.75 -31.39
CA ASN A 235 -17.60 1.31 -31.59
C ASN A 235 -16.36 0.59 -32.15
N ASN A 236 -15.39 1.33 -32.70
CA ASN A 236 -14.26 0.74 -33.43
C ASN A 236 -12.90 1.20 -32.87
N GLN A 237 -12.33 0.37 -31.99
CA GLN A 237 -11.02 0.62 -31.38
C GLN A 237 -9.91 0.75 -32.42
N LYS A 238 -9.91 -0.10 -33.46
CA LYS A 238 -8.84 -0.11 -34.47
C LYS A 238 -8.84 1.18 -35.30
N LEU A 239 -10.03 1.73 -35.57
CA LEU A 239 -10.20 3.01 -36.26
C LEU A 239 -9.62 4.15 -35.42
N PHE A 240 -10.00 4.21 -34.14
CA PHE A 240 -9.48 5.20 -33.19
C PHE A 240 -7.96 5.10 -33.05
N GLU A 241 -7.45 3.89 -32.90
CA GLU A 241 -6.01 3.60 -32.84
C GLU A 241 -5.25 3.91 -34.13
N ALA A 242 -5.89 3.86 -35.30
CA ALA A 242 -5.27 4.22 -36.57
C ALA A 242 -5.22 5.74 -36.77
N THR A 243 -6.27 6.47 -36.38
CA THR A 243 -6.37 7.93 -36.54
C THR A 243 -5.43 8.67 -35.60
N PHE A 244 -5.30 8.22 -34.35
CA PHE A 244 -4.55 8.93 -33.31
C PHE A 244 -3.19 8.28 -32.97
N ARG A 245 -2.76 7.27 -33.73
CA ARG A 245 -1.46 6.61 -33.52
C ARG A 245 -0.30 7.60 -33.56
N ASP A 246 -0.32 8.46 -34.57
CA ASP A 246 0.75 9.40 -34.86
C ASP A 246 0.81 10.49 -33.78
N TYR A 247 -0.31 10.79 -33.11
CA TYR A 247 -0.39 11.71 -31.98
C TYR A 247 0.24 11.15 -30.69
N PHE A 248 0.05 9.85 -30.40
CA PHE A 248 0.59 9.22 -29.17
C PHE A 248 1.95 8.51 -29.35
N SER A 249 2.44 8.35 -30.58
CA SER A 249 3.68 7.59 -30.83
C SER A 249 4.92 8.49 -30.83
N ALA A 250 5.63 8.53 -29.71
CA ALA A 250 6.99 9.11 -29.62
C ALA A 250 8.00 8.44 -30.58
N LYS A 251 7.69 7.25 -31.11
CA LYS A 251 8.51 6.52 -32.11
C LYS A 251 8.37 7.04 -33.54
N ALA A 252 7.31 7.77 -33.89
CA ALA A 252 7.09 8.23 -35.26
C ALA A 252 8.05 9.37 -35.69
N GLN A 253 8.70 10.02 -34.72
CA GLN A 253 9.67 11.11 -34.91
C GLN A 253 11.05 10.63 -35.40
N ARG A 254 11.38 9.33 -35.32
CA ARG A 254 12.73 8.78 -35.59
C ARG A 254 13.00 8.32 -37.04
N LEU A 255 12.10 8.53 -38.00
CA LEU A 255 12.33 8.12 -39.39
C LEU A 255 12.36 9.35 -40.31
N ASP A 256 13.58 9.76 -40.60
CA ASP A 256 13.98 10.79 -41.57
C ASP A 256 13.41 10.53 -42.98
N GLU A 257 13.39 11.63 -43.76
CA GLU A 257 12.92 11.83 -45.15
C GLU A 257 11.52 12.47 -45.36
N ASP A 258 10.61 12.53 -44.38
CA ASP A 258 9.23 13.02 -44.61
C ASP A 258 8.67 13.97 -43.52
N ARG A 259 9.52 14.83 -42.95
CA ARG A 259 9.18 15.73 -41.80
C ARG A 259 7.96 16.64 -42.05
N GLN A 260 7.85 17.25 -43.22
CA GLN A 260 6.74 18.19 -43.52
C GLN A 260 5.37 17.49 -43.66
N SER A 261 5.33 16.34 -44.33
CA SER A 261 4.09 15.57 -44.53
C SER A 261 3.61 14.93 -43.23
N LYS A 262 4.53 14.51 -42.35
CA LYS A 262 4.22 13.94 -41.03
C LYS A 262 3.80 15.00 -40.02
N SER A 263 4.48 16.15 -39.96
CA SER A 263 4.10 17.28 -39.08
C SER A 263 2.66 17.75 -39.35
N LYS A 264 2.26 17.86 -40.63
CA LYS A 264 0.88 18.18 -41.02
C LYS A 264 -0.16 17.10 -40.65
N ARG A 265 0.24 15.83 -40.47
CA ARG A 265 -0.67 14.76 -40.01
C ARG A 265 -0.85 14.81 -38.51
N VAL A 266 0.22 15.05 -37.76
CA VAL A 266 0.20 15.19 -36.30
C VAL A 266 -0.67 16.38 -35.90
N SER A 267 -0.48 17.56 -36.51
CA SER A 267 -1.29 18.75 -36.18
C SER A 267 -2.77 18.57 -36.52
N LYS A 268 -3.09 17.87 -37.62
CA LYS A 268 -4.48 17.54 -37.97
C LYS A 268 -5.11 16.55 -37.00
N ALA A 269 -4.37 15.51 -36.61
CA ALA A 269 -4.84 14.53 -35.62
C ALA A 269 -5.07 15.19 -34.24
N GLU A 270 -4.21 16.13 -33.87
CA GLU A 270 -4.34 16.93 -32.64
C GLU A 270 -5.58 17.82 -32.65
N GLU A 271 -5.79 18.61 -33.71
CA GLU A 271 -6.99 19.46 -33.83
C GLU A 271 -8.26 18.61 -33.84
N LEU A 272 -8.23 17.46 -34.52
CA LEU A 272 -9.35 16.53 -34.52
C LEU A 272 -9.61 15.93 -33.14
N MET A 273 -8.58 15.60 -32.37
CA MET A 273 -8.72 15.13 -30.99
C MET A 273 -9.29 16.22 -30.08
N ARG A 274 -8.84 17.47 -30.24
CA ARG A 274 -9.35 18.62 -29.47
C ARG A 274 -10.84 18.82 -29.72
N ARG A 275 -11.26 18.82 -30.98
CA ARG A 275 -12.68 18.93 -31.37
C ARG A 275 -13.51 17.75 -30.89
N LEU A 276 -12.95 16.55 -30.88
CA LEU A 276 -13.61 15.34 -30.35
C LEU A 276 -13.82 15.42 -28.83
N LEU A 277 -12.80 15.85 -28.08
CA LEU A 277 -12.82 15.88 -26.62
C LEU A 277 -13.54 17.11 -26.05
N ALA A 278 -13.52 18.25 -26.74
CA ALA A 278 -14.15 19.49 -26.28
C ALA A 278 -15.62 19.34 -25.80
N PRO A 279 -16.51 18.61 -26.52
CA PRO A 279 -17.87 18.38 -26.04
C PRO A 279 -17.99 17.28 -24.98
N LEU A 280 -16.98 16.45 -24.76
CA LEU A 280 -17.04 15.25 -23.92
C LEU A 280 -16.21 15.34 -22.63
N LEU A 281 -15.23 16.24 -22.56
CA LEU A 281 -14.29 16.35 -21.46
C LEU A 281 -14.21 17.79 -20.98
N LEU A 282 -14.58 18.02 -19.72
CA LEU A 282 -14.28 19.26 -19.01
C LEU A 282 -13.05 19.05 -18.14
N LEU A 283 -11.96 19.75 -18.45
CA LEU A 283 -10.70 19.67 -17.72
C LEU A 283 -10.28 21.08 -17.30
N ARG A 284 -10.25 21.32 -16.00
CA ARG A 284 -9.75 22.56 -15.37
C ARG A 284 -8.69 22.24 -14.33
N THR A 285 -7.66 23.07 -14.28
CA THR A 285 -6.59 23.01 -13.28
C THR A 285 -6.90 23.94 -12.13
N VAL A 286 -6.20 23.78 -11.01
CA VAL A 286 -6.23 24.74 -9.90
C VAL A 286 -5.90 26.15 -10.39
N GLN A 287 -4.94 26.30 -11.30
CA GLN A 287 -4.52 27.58 -11.87
C GLN A 287 -5.65 28.30 -12.61
N ASP A 288 -6.44 27.57 -13.40
CA ASP A 288 -7.57 28.15 -14.14
C ASP A 288 -8.62 28.80 -13.22
N VAL A 289 -8.60 28.41 -11.95
CA VAL A 289 -9.63 28.72 -10.96
C VAL A 289 -9.07 29.53 -9.77
N GLN A 290 -7.78 29.87 -9.79
CA GLN A 290 -7.13 30.66 -8.73
C GLN A 290 -7.78 32.02 -8.48
N GLY A 291 -8.47 32.59 -9.47
CA GLY A 291 -9.25 33.83 -9.29
C GLY A 291 -10.52 33.66 -8.45
N ALA A 292 -11.03 32.44 -8.27
CA ALA A 292 -12.29 32.14 -7.58
C ALA A 292 -12.10 31.56 -6.16
N PHE A 293 -10.90 31.08 -5.81
CA PHE A 293 -10.56 30.66 -4.45
C PHE A 293 -9.05 30.77 -4.20
N THR A 294 -8.66 31.12 -2.97
CA THR A 294 -7.26 31.20 -2.55
C THR A 294 -6.83 29.90 -1.87
N LEU A 295 -6.11 29.03 -2.61
CA LEU A 295 -5.36 27.95 -1.98
C LEU A 295 -4.05 28.49 -1.40
N PRO A 296 -3.62 28.02 -0.21
CA PRO A 296 -2.29 28.32 0.32
C PRO A 296 -1.17 27.87 -0.63
N PRO A 297 0.03 28.46 -0.57
CA PRO A 297 1.13 28.04 -1.43
C PRO A 297 1.55 26.60 -1.13
N LEU A 298 1.86 25.85 -2.19
CA LEU A 298 2.46 24.52 -2.17
C LEU A 298 3.95 24.67 -2.49
N SER A 299 4.82 24.15 -1.63
CA SER A 299 6.27 24.07 -1.92
C SER A 299 6.71 22.61 -1.93
N GLU A 300 7.48 22.22 -2.95
CA GLU A 300 8.06 20.89 -3.07
C GLU A 300 9.58 20.96 -2.95
N MET A 301 10.18 20.11 -2.11
CA MET A 301 11.61 20.01 -1.90
C MET A 301 12.06 18.55 -1.94
N VAL A 302 13.16 18.30 -2.64
CA VAL A 302 13.86 17.00 -2.61
C VAL A 302 15.01 17.09 -1.63
N VAL A 303 15.03 16.20 -0.64
CA VAL A 303 16.11 16.09 0.33
C VAL A 303 16.93 14.87 -0.01
N HIS A 304 18.20 15.12 -0.37
CA HIS A 304 19.16 14.07 -0.65
C HIS A 304 19.66 13.47 0.67
N THR A 305 19.48 12.16 0.83
CA THR A 305 19.91 11.43 2.03
C THR A 305 21.17 10.61 1.71
N PRO A 306 22.24 10.70 2.50
CA PRO A 306 23.40 9.83 2.35
C PRO A 306 23.06 8.38 2.73
N MET A 307 23.90 7.42 2.35
CA MET A 307 23.77 6.03 2.83
C MET A 307 24.68 5.76 4.02
N SER A 308 24.16 5.07 5.02
CA SER A 308 24.97 4.55 6.11
C SER A 308 26.00 3.51 5.61
N ALA A 309 27.05 3.27 6.39
CA ALA A 309 28.05 2.23 6.07
C ALA A 309 27.39 0.85 5.88
N MET A 310 26.42 0.51 6.74
CA MET A 310 25.66 -0.72 6.65
C MET A 310 24.81 -0.77 5.38
N GLN A 311 24.11 0.32 5.01
CA GLN A 311 23.35 0.39 3.76
C GLN A 311 24.23 0.17 2.53
N ARG A 312 25.40 0.83 2.49
CA ARG A 312 26.37 0.68 1.39
C ARG A 312 26.86 -0.76 1.27
N ALA A 313 27.15 -1.43 2.39
CA ALA A 313 27.57 -2.83 2.40
C ALA A 313 26.49 -3.76 1.80
N TYR A 314 25.23 -3.64 2.23
CA TYR A 314 24.12 -4.42 1.69
C TYR A 314 23.83 -4.09 0.22
N TYR A 315 23.92 -2.82 -0.17
CA TYR A 315 23.75 -2.40 -1.56
C TYR A 315 24.78 -3.07 -2.48
N LYS A 316 26.07 -3.05 -2.08
CA LYS A 316 27.16 -3.76 -2.77
C LYS A 316 26.91 -5.27 -2.82
N GLU A 317 26.47 -5.87 -1.72
CA GLU A 317 26.20 -7.30 -1.66
C GLU A 317 25.06 -7.72 -2.60
N VAL A 318 23.99 -6.93 -2.69
CA VAL A 318 22.87 -7.19 -3.61
C VAL A 318 23.35 -7.14 -5.07
N ILE A 319 24.22 -6.19 -5.43
CA ILE A 319 24.80 -6.11 -6.78
C ILE A 319 25.70 -7.34 -7.03
N ALA A 320 26.60 -7.65 -6.09
CA ALA A 320 27.55 -8.75 -6.21
C ALA A 320 26.86 -10.12 -6.36
N ARG A 321 25.83 -10.41 -5.54
CA ARG A 321 25.05 -11.67 -5.61
C ARG A 321 24.33 -11.84 -6.96
N ASN A 322 24.04 -10.76 -7.67
CA ASN A 322 23.34 -10.78 -8.96
C ASN A 322 24.27 -10.45 -10.15
N ALA A 323 25.59 -10.47 -9.93
CA ALA A 323 26.62 -10.15 -10.92
C ALA A 323 26.50 -10.95 -12.24
N GLU A 324 26.27 -12.26 -12.14
CA GLU A 324 26.12 -13.14 -13.30
C GLU A 324 24.89 -12.76 -14.14
N VAL A 325 23.80 -12.40 -13.47
CA VAL A 325 22.54 -11.97 -14.11
C VAL A 325 22.73 -10.62 -14.80
N LEU A 326 23.38 -9.65 -14.15
CA LEU A 326 23.67 -8.33 -14.71
C LEU A 326 24.60 -8.44 -15.94
N ASN A 327 25.65 -9.26 -15.86
CA ASN A 327 26.55 -9.52 -16.98
C ASN A 327 25.87 -10.25 -18.15
N SER A 328 24.95 -11.17 -17.86
CA SER A 328 24.17 -11.86 -18.90
C SER A 328 23.18 -10.92 -19.59
N ALA A 329 22.56 -10.00 -18.85
CA ALA A 329 21.64 -8.98 -19.37
C ALA A 329 22.37 -7.94 -20.25
N ALA A 330 23.61 -7.60 -19.91
CA ALA A 330 24.46 -6.74 -20.73
C ALA A 330 24.86 -7.39 -22.08
N LYS A 331 24.92 -8.73 -22.14
CA LYS A 331 25.36 -9.48 -23.34
C LYS A 331 24.23 -10.04 -24.21
N ALA A 332 23.03 -10.29 -23.67
CA ALA A 332 21.93 -10.93 -24.39
C ALA A 332 20.67 -10.06 -24.47
N ALA A 333 20.40 -9.49 -25.65
CA ALA A 333 19.23 -8.62 -25.90
C ALA A 333 17.87 -9.36 -25.96
N ARG A 334 17.81 -10.70 -25.80
CA ARG A 334 16.65 -11.51 -26.21
C ARG A 334 15.96 -12.36 -25.13
N ASN A 335 16.54 -12.52 -23.93
CA ASN A 335 15.89 -13.26 -22.85
C ASN A 335 15.26 -12.30 -21.83
N ARG A 336 13.94 -12.39 -21.66
CA ARG A 336 13.21 -11.73 -20.57
C ARG A 336 13.37 -12.60 -19.30
N ILE A 337 13.65 -11.94 -18.15
CA ILE A 337 13.70 -12.40 -16.73
C ILE A 337 15.15 -12.55 -16.18
N PRO A 338 15.57 -12.04 -14.97
CA PRO A 338 14.85 -11.51 -13.78
C PRO A 338 15.39 -10.15 -13.19
N LEU A 339 15.76 -9.13 -13.99
CA LEU A 339 16.21 -7.82 -13.44
C LEU A 339 15.16 -7.13 -12.53
N LEU A 340 13.88 -7.42 -12.75
CA LEU A 340 12.75 -6.94 -11.95
C LEU A 340 12.82 -7.32 -10.47
N ASN A 341 13.60 -8.33 -10.10
CA ASN A 341 13.77 -8.73 -8.69
C ASN A 341 14.94 -7.99 -8.00
N ILE A 342 15.85 -7.37 -8.75
CA ILE A 342 17.02 -6.67 -8.21
C ILE A 342 16.62 -5.27 -7.73
N LEU A 343 15.86 -4.53 -8.54
CA LEU A 343 15.43 -3.17 -8.19
C LEU A 343 14.68 -3.08 -6.84
N PRO A 344 13.72 -3.99 -6.51
CA PRO A 344 13.10 -3.99 -5.20
C PRO A 344 14.09 -4.23 -4.05
N GLN A 345 15.16 -5.01 -4.26
CA GLN A 345 16.17 -5.27 -3.23
C GLN A 345 17.10 -4.06 -3.05
N LEU A 346 17.50 -3.39 -4.15
CA LEU A 346 18.26 -2.15 -4.09
C LEU A 346 17.47 -1.05 -3.37
N ARG A 347 16.17 -0.92 -3.65
CA ARG A 347 15.27 -0.02 -2.92
C ARG A 347 15.16 -0.34 -1.43
N LYS A 348 15.14 -1.63 -1.05
CA LYS A 348 15.18 -2.03 0.37
C LYS A 348 16.47 -1.54 1.04
N ALA A 349 17.61 -1.69 0.38
CA ALA A 349 18.89 -1.19 0.90
C ALA A 349 18.89 0.34 1.06
N CYS A 350 18.31 1.09 0.11
CA CYS A 350 18.15 2.55 0.22
C CYS A 350 17.22 2.96 1.38
N ASN A 351 16.21 2.16 1.71
CA ASN A 351 15.27 2.45 2.81
C ASN A 351 15.86 2.12 4.18
N HIS A 352 16.19 0.84 4.43
CA HIS A 352 16.72 0.40 5.72
C HIS A 352 17.41 -0.97 5.64
N PRO A 353 18.59 -1.18 6.25
CA PRO A 353 19.27 -2.48 6.28
C PRO A 353 18.46 -3.61 6.92
N TYR A 354 17.70 -3.33 7.99
CA TYR A 354 16.90 -4.33 8.71
C TYR A 354 15.74 -4.93 7.91
N LEU A 355 15.47 -4.41 6.69
CA LEU A 355 14.59 -5.09 5.74
C LEU A 355 15.20 -6.39 5.20
N PHE A 356 16.50 -6.62 5.39
CA PHE A 356 17.17 -7.87 5.08
C PHE A 356 17.21 -8.79 6.31
N PRO A 357 16.84 -10.08 6.14
CA PRO A 357 16.85 -11.03 7.26
C PRO A 357 18.27 -11.25 7.77
N GLY A 358 18.46 -11.12 9.09
CA GLY A 358 19.76 -11.28 9.76
C GLY A 358 20.64 -10.04 9.75
N ALA A 359 20.16 -8.91 9.22
CA ALA A 359 20.87 -7.64 9.30
C ALA A 359 20.78 -7.00 10.69
N GLU A 360 19.62 -7.10 11.34
CA GLU A 360 19.45 -6.59 12.70
C GLU A 360 20.10 -7.56 13.71
N PRO A 361 20.99 -7.07 14.59
CA PRO A 361 21.65 -7.90 15.58
C PRO A 361 20.65 -8.41 16.62
N GLU A 362 20.79 -9.68 17.00
CA GLU A 362 19.95 -10.28 18.03
C GLU A 362 20.68 -10.25 19.38
N PRO A 363 20.02 -9.86 20.50
CA PRO A 363 18.59 -9.56 20.67
C PRO A 363 18.16 -8.24 20.01
N PHE A 364 16.91 -8.20 19.52
CA PHE A 364 16.31 -6.97 19.01
C PHE A 364 16.07 -6.04 20.19
N VAL A 365 16.78 -4.91 20.20
CA VAL A 365 16.70 -3.90 21.26
C VAL A 365 16.25 -2.62 20.59
N GLU A 366 15.25 -1.94 21.13
CA GLU A 366 14.91 -0.59 20.68
C GLU A 366 16.05 0.37 21.08
N GLY A 367 16.62 1.11 20.11
CA GLY A 367 17.76 1.98 20.37
C GLY A 367 18.16 2.87 19.20
N SER A 368 19.20 3.68 19.41
CA SER A 368 19.67 4.66 18.43
C SER A 368 20.16 4.06 17.12
N HIS A 369 20.58 2.79 17.16
CA HIS A 369 20.99 2.02 15.99
C HIS A 369 19.93 2.00 14.88
N LEU A 370 18.65 2.20 15.21
CA LEU A 370 17.55 2.19 14.26
C LEU A 370 17.66 3.37 13.28
N TYR A 371 17.96 4.58 13.77
CA TYR A 371 18.12 5.75 12.90
C TYR A 371 19.56 5.94 12.43
N GLU A 372 20.57 5.48 13.17
CA GLU A 372 21.99 5.56 12.76
C GLU A 372 22.29 4.67 11.54
N ASN A 373 21.66 3.51 11.46
CA ASN A 373 21.87 2.57 10.36
C ASN A 373 21.11 2.92 9.07
N SER A 374 20.30 3.98 9.05
CA SER A 374 19.61 4.44 7.83
C SER A 374 19.69 5.96 7.67
N GLY A 375 20.24 6.40 6.54
CA GLY A 375 20.32 7.83 6.23
C GLY A 375 18.95 8.52 6.17
N LYS A 376 17.90 7.80 5.73
CA LYS A 376 16.54 8.36 5.70
C LYS A 376 15.96 8.55 7.09
N LEU A 377 16.13 7.56 7.98
CA LEU A 377 15.66 7.68 9.37
C LEU A 377 16.47 8.71 10.15
N PHE A 378 17.76 8.85 9.88
CA PHE A 378 18.59 9.89 10.47
C PHE A 378 18.09 11.30 10.11
N VAL A 379 17.78 11.55 8.84
CA VAL A 379 17.19 12.82 8.41
C VAL A 379 15.80 13.02 9.03
N LEU A 380 14.98 11.96 9.09
CA LEU A 380 13.68 11.99 9.76
C LEU A 380 13.81 12.37 11.25
N HIS A 381 14.80 11.81 11.95
CA HIS A 381 15.10 12.09 13.36
C HIS A 381 15.48 13.56 13.59
N GLN A 382 16.11 14.22 12.63
CA GLN A 382 16.43 15.65 12.73
C GLN A 382 15.23 16.57 12.43
N ILE A 383 14.38 16.18 11.48
CA ILE A 383 13.28 17.04 10.99
C ILE A 383 12.04 16.95 11.89
N LEU A 384 11.63 15.74 12.32
CA LEU A 384 10.37 15.54 13.06
C LEU A 384 10.28 16.32 14.39
N PRO A 385 11.30 16.35 15.26
CA PRO A 385 11.23 17.12 16.50
C PRO A 385 11.02 18.63 16.26
N ARG A 386 11.63 19.17 15.20
CA ARG A 386 11.49 20.59 14.82
C ARG A 386 10.10 20.87 14.26
N LEU A 387 9.54 19.96 13.46
CA LEU A 387 8.17 20.05 12.97
C LEU A 387 7.15 20.01 14.12
N LYS A 388 7.34 19.11 15.11
CA LYS A 388 6.48 19.04 16.29
C LYS A 388 6.55 20.32 17.13
N ARG A 389 7.74 20.89 17.34
CA ARG A 389 7.91 22.16 18.07
C ARG A 389 7.19 23.32 17.40
N LYS A 390 7.12 23.33 16.06
CA LYS A 390 6.39 24.33 15.27
C LYS A 390 4.88 24.04 15.14
N GLY A 391 4.39 22.92 15.70
CA GLY A 391 2.97 22.54 15.65
C GLY A 391 2.48 22.11 14.26
N HIS A 392 3.37 21.55 13.43
CA HIS A 392 3.01 20.98 12.13
C HIS A 392 2.44 19.56 12.30
N ARG A 393 1.66 19.10 11.32
CA ARG A 393 1.11 17.74 11.26
C ARG A 393 1.57 17.06 9.97
N VAL A 394 2.08 15.83 10.12
CA VAL A 394 2.86 15.18 9.07
C VAL A 394 2.13 13.96 8.49
N LEU A 395 1.96 13.92 7.17
CA LEU A 395 1.60 12.70 6.44
C LEU A 395 2.88 12.05 5.92
N LEU A 396 3.15 10.80 6.31
CA LEU A 396 4.32 10.06 5.85
C LEU A 396 3.88 8.92 4.94
N PHE A 397 4.27 9.01 3.67
CA PHE A 397 3.98 8.01 2.66
C PHE A 397 5.15 7.07 2.44
N SER A 398 4.87 5.76 2.34
CA SER A 398 5.83 4.79 1.83
C SER A 398 5.18 3.68 0.98
N GLN A 399 5.91 3.18 -0.02
CA GLN A 399 5.49 2.03 -0.82
C GLN A 399 5.72 0.68 -0.12
N SER A 400 6.58 0.63 0.89
CA SER A 400 7.00 -0.61 1.56
C SER A 400 6.35 -0.73 2.94
N PRO A 401 5.31 -1.57 3.12
CA PRO A 401 4.71 -1.80 4.44
C PRO A 401 5.72 -2.26 5.51
N PRO A 402 6.70 -3.15 5.20
CA PRO A 402 7.75 -3.50 6.17
C PRO A 402 8.64 -2.32 6.58
N PHE A 403 8.75 -1.27 5.75
CA PHE A 403 9.49 -0.07 6.13
C PHE A 403 8.65 0.84 7.02
N LEU A 404 7.33 0.89 6.81
CA LEU A 404 6.40 1.52 7.76
C LEU A 404 6.45 0.85 9.14
N ASP A 405 6.67 -0.48 9.21
CA ASP A 405 6.89 -1.18 10.49
C ASP A 405 8.12 -0.60 11.23
N ILE A 406 9.25 -0.44 10.53
CA ILE A 406 10.49 0.13 11.11
C ILE A 406 10.30 1.60 11.54
N ILE A 407 9.60 2.39 10.71
CA ILE A 407 9.29 3.79 11.05
C ILE A 407 8.37 3.85 12.27
N GLN A 408 7.46 2.89 12.42
CA GLN A 408 6.58 2.80 13.58
C GLN A 408 7.35 2.56 14.88
N ASP A 409 8.33 1.66 14.85
CA ASP A 409 9.21 1.39 15.98
C ASP A 409 10.05 2.63 16.32
N PHE A 410 10.53 3.35 15.29
CA PHE A 410 11.23 4.63 15.44
C PHE A 410 10.35 5.73 16.09
N LEU A 411 9.10 5.88 15.65
CA LEU A 411 8.18 6.86 16.25
C LEU A 411 7.83 6.51 17.70
N THR A 412 7.76 5.21 18.02
CA THR A 412 7.55 4.72 19.39
C THR A 412 8.75 5.04 20.27
N LEU A 413 9.97 4.82 19.77
CA LEU A 413 11.22 5.16 20.46
C LEU A 413 11.27 6.66 20.81
N GLU A 414 10.92 7.53 19.86
CA GLU A 414 10.89 8.99 20.04
C GLU A 414 9.63 9.51 20.78
N SER A 415 8.71 8.63 21.18
CA SER A 415 7.45 8.98 21.84
C SER A 415 6.58 9.96 21.04
N PHE A 416 6.54 9.80 19.71
CA PHE A 416 5.61 10.54 18.84
C PHE A 416 4.29 9.78 18.68
N ALA A 417 3.17 10.46 18.94
CA ALA A 417 1.85 9.89 18.66
C ALA A 417 1.62 9.77 17.15
N TYR A 418 1.18 8.60 16.70
CA TYR A 418 0.97 8.31 15.30
C TYR A 418 -0.27 7.44 15.06
N GLU A 419 -0.80 7.53 13.85
CA GLU A 419 -1.84 6.64 13.32
C GLU A 419 -1.35 5.99 12.01
N ARG A 420 -1.88 4.81 11.65
CA ARG A 420 -1.40 4.05 10.49
C ARG A 420 -2.51 3.47 9.64
N ILE A 421 -2.40 3.66 8.32
CA ILE A 421 -3.25 3.00 7.32
C ILE A 421 -2.41 2.25 6.29
N ASP A 422 -2.62 0.94 6.22
CA ASP A 422 -2.10 0.09 5.15
C ASP A 422 -3.20 -0.79 4.52
N GLY A 423 -2.82 -1.60 3.52
CA GLY A 423 -3.74 -2.47 2.79
C GLY A 423 -4.36 -3.61 3.62
N SER A 424 -3.87 -3.87 4.84
CA SER A 424 -4.39 -4.91 5.72
C SER A 424 -5.47 -4.40 6.69
N VAL A 425 -5.54 -3.08 6.90
CA VAL A 425 -6.53 -2.45 7.80
C VAL A 425 -7.94 -2.55 7.23
N ARG A 426 -8.88 -3.06 8.03
CA ARG A 426 -10.28 -3.23 7.64
C ARG A 426 -10.98 -1.86 7.48
N GLY A 427 -12.02 -1.81 6.64
CA GLY A 427 -12.71 -0.55 6.30
C GLY A 427 -13.20 0.27 7.50
N LYS A 428 -13.76 -0.38 8.54
CA LYS A 428 -14.23 0.30 9.76
C LYS A 428 -13.10 0.91 10.59
N GLU A 429 -12.01 0.16 10.77
CA GLU A 429 -10.80 0.62 11.49
C GLU A 429 -10.13 1.77 10.74
N ARG A 430 -10.08 1.68 9.41
CA ARG A 430 -9.56 2.75 8.54
C ARG A 430 -10.26 4.09 8.78
N TRP A 431 -11.60 4.06 8.88
CA TRP A 431 -12.40 5.25 9.14
C TRP A 431 -12.13 5.83 10.53
N GLN A 432 -12.03 4.98 11.55
CA GLN A 432 -11.68 5.39 12.92
C GLN A 432 -10.31 6.07 12.99
N CYS A 433 -9.29 5.56 12.31
CA CYS A 433 -7.96 6.19 12.25
C CYS A 433 -8.04 7.59 11.62
N ILE A 434 -8.80 7.76 10.53
CA ILE A 434 -8.99 9.07 9.87
C ILE A 434 -9.70 10.04 10.80
N GLU A 435 -10.76 9.60 11.47
CA GLU A 435 -11.53 10.42 12.39
C GLU A 435 -10.68 10.86 13.59
N ARG A 436 -9.88 9.95 14.15
CA ARG A 436 -8.90 10.26 15.21
C ARG A 436 -7.90 11.32 14.76
N PHE A 437 -7.29 11.16 13.60
CA PHE A 437 -6.34 12.16 13.08
C PHE A 437 -6.97 13.54 12.83
N LYS A 438 -8.27 13.60 12.53
CA LYS A 438 -9.01 14.86 12.40
C LYS A 438 -9.33 15.50 13.75
N LYS A 439 -9.79 14.70 14.72
CA LYS A 439 -10.31 15.17 16.02
C LYS A 439 -9.23 15.35 17.08
N ASP A 440 -8.27 14.44 17.15
CA ASP A 440 -7.22 14.42 18.15
C ASP A 440 -6.05 15.34 17.74
N PRO A 441 -5.76 16.40 18.52
CA PRO A 441 -4.62 17.26 18.25
C PRO A 441 -3.27 16.63 18.64
N GLU A 442 -3.26 15.60 19.49
CA GLU A 442 -2.02 14.95 19.95
C GLU A 442 -1.38 14.08 18.86
N THR A 443 -2.20 13.52 17.96
CA THR A 443 -1.71 12.70 16.84
C THR A 443 -0.89 13.56 15.86
N PHE A 444 0.43 13.38 15.88
CA PHE A 444 1.39 14.19 15.11
C PHE A 444 1.68 13.63 13.71
N VAL A 445 1.90 12.31 13.60
CA VAL A 445 2.27 11.64 12.35
C VAL A 445 1.19 10.69 11.89
N PHE A 446 0.90 10.69 10.59
CA PHE A 446 -0.01 9.74 9.97
C PHE A 446 0.72 8.91 8.91
N LEU A 447 0.93 7.62 9.19
CA LEU A 447 1.64 6.67 8.34
C LEU A 447 0.70 6.10 7.28
N ILE A 448 1.03 6.26 6.00
CA ILE A 448 0.18 5.82 4.89
C ILE A 448 0.99 5.00 3.91
N SER A 449 0.54 3.79 3.60
CA SER A 449 1.07 3.10 2.42
C SER A 449 0.57 3.82 1.15
N THR A 450 1.44 4.17 0.23
CA THR A 450 1.08 5.00 -0.95
C THR A 450 -0.09 4.39 -1.75
N ARG A 451 -0.17 3.05 -1.83
CA ARG A 451 -1.30 2.34 -2.45
C ARG A 451 -2.61 2.47 -1.67
N ALA A 452 -2.59 2.41 -0.34
CA ALA A 452 -3.79 2.63 0.46
C ALA A 452 -4.20 4.11 0.50
N GLY A 453 -3.23 5.02 0.36
CA GLY A 453 -3.43 6.47 0.35
C GLY A 453 -3.99 7.04 -0.95
N GLY A 454 -3.75 6.37 -2.10
CA GLY A 454 -4.29 6.77 -3.40
C GLY A 454 -5.82 6.70 -3.49
N LEU A 455 -6.46 6.07 -2.51
CA LEU A 455 -7.88 5.74 -2.48
C LEU A 455 -8.78 6.86 -1.90
N GLY A 456 -8.54 8.13 -2.23
CA GLY A 456 -9.62 9.12 -2.07
C GLY A 456 -9.84 9.71 -0.65
N LEU A 457 -8.89 9.60 0.28
CA LEU A 457 -9.04 10.07 1.66
C LEU A 457 -9.11 11.61 1.80
N ASN A 458 -9.68 12.10 2.91
CA ASN A 458 -9.67 13.53 3.30
C ASN A 458 -8.74 13.77 4.49
N LEU A 459 -7.59 14.39 4.26
CA LEU A 459 -6.55 14.64 5.26
C LEU A 459 -6.10 16.11 5.26
N GLN A 460 -7.04 17.06 5.17
CA GLN A 460 -6.79 18.50 5.21
C GLN A 460 -6.16 19.00 6.52
N SER A 461 -6.23 18.21 7.60
CA SER A 461 -5.67 18.56 8.90
C SER A 461 -4.14 18.62 8.91
N ALA A 462 -3.48 18.00 7.93
CA ALA A 462 -2.03 17.99 7.77
C ALA A 462 -1.54 19.14 6.88
N ASP A 463 -0.34 19.62 7.17
CA ASP A 463 0.34 20.69 6.43
C ASP A 463 1.69 20.24 5.84
N THR A 464 2.26 19.13 6.33
CA THR A 464 3.53 18.60 5.82
C THR A 464 3.34 17.19 5.27
N VAL A 465 3.82 16.95 4.05
CA VAL A 465 3.76 15.65 3.37
C VAL A 465 5.19 15.17 3.12
N ILE A 466 5.56 14.01 3.68
CA ILE A 466 6.88 13.40 3.51
C ILE A 466 6.72 12.11 2.71
N PHE A 467 7.45 11.99 1.60
CA PHE A 467 7.60 10.74 0.86
C PHE A 467 8.92 10.07 1.27
N ALA A 468 8.82 8.96 1.99
CA ALA A 468 10.00 8.20 2.42
C ALA A 468 10.63 7.42 1.26
N ASP A 469 9.83 7.04 0.26
CA ASP A 469 10.29 6.48 -0.99
C ASP A 469 9.37 6.86 -2.17
N SER A 470 9.97 7.03 -3.35
CA SER A 470 9.27 7.52 -4.55
C SER A 470 8.58 6.39 -5.33
N ASP A 471 7.41 6.68 -5.92
CA ASP A 471 6.76 5.78 -6.87
C ASP A 471 7.37 5.92 -8.28
N TYR A 472 7.24 4.86 -9.08
CA TYR A 472 7.51 4.89 -10.52
C TYR A 472 6.45 5.69 -11.29
N ASN A 473 5.25 5.84 -10.72
CA ASN A 473 4.19 6.65 -11.29
C ASN A 473 4.06 8.00 -10.54
N PRO A 474 4.42 9.15 -11.15
CA PRO A 474 4.32 10.48 -10.50
C PRO A 474 2.89 10.80 -10.03
N GLN A 475 1.89 10.21 -10.66
CA GLN A 475 0.49 10.50 -10.41
C GLN A 475 0.05 9.98 -9.06
N THR A 476 0.59 8.84 -8.61
CA THR A 476 0.28 8.32 -7.28
C THR A 476 0.73 9.32 -6.21
N ASP A 477 1.88 9.97 -6.42
CA ASP A 477 2.41 10.99 -5.51
C ASP A 477 1.56 12.27 -5.57
N LEU A 478 1.16 12.73 -6.75
CA LEU A 478 0.22 13.86 -6.90
C LEU A 478 -1.14 13.57 -6.23
N GLN A 479 -1.65 12.35 -6.40
CA GLN A 479 -2.88 11.90 -5.74
C GLN A 479 -2.76 11.88 -4.23
N ALA A 480 -1.57 11.53 -3.70
CA ALA A 480 -1.25 11.55 -2.28
C ALA A 480 -1.14 12.99 -1.74
N ILE A 481 -0.48 13.90 -2.46
CA ILE A 481 -0.40 15.33 -2.11
C ILE A 481 -1.80 15.95 -2.09
N ALA A 482 -2.65 15.64 -3.08
CA ALA A 482 -4.03 16.11 -3.17
C ALA A 482 -4.95 15.64 -2.01
N ARG A 483 -4.48 14.71 -1.15
CA ARG A 483 -5.19 14.33 0.09
C ARG A 483 -5.16 15.44 1.13
N ALA A 484 -4.08 16.22 1.15
CA ALA A 484 -3.91 17.39 2.01
C ALA A 484 -4.09 18.71 1.24
N TYR A 485 -3.56 18.80 0.01
CA TYR A 485 -3.65 19.98 -0.85
C TYR A 485 -4.97 19.99 -1.63
N ARG A 486 -6.03 20.52 -1.00
CA ARG A 486 -7.37 20.59 -1.57
C ARG A 486 -8.19 21.70 -0.91
N LEU A 487 -9.32 22.05 -1.52
CA LEU A 487 -10.26 23.03 -0.96
C LEU A 487 -10.58 22.71 0.51
N GLY A 488 -10.49 23.71 1.38
CA GLY A 488 -10.58 23.56 2.84
C GLY A 488 -9.23 23.55 3.57
N GLN A 489 -8.11 23.45 2.83
CA GLN A 489 -6.79 23.67 3.41
C GLN A 489 -6.59 25.15 3.72
N THR A 490 -6.17 25.46 4.94
CA THR A 490 -5.89 26.83 5.41
C THR A 490 -4.41 27.09 5.59
N LYS A 491 -3.59 26.05 5.76
CA LYS A 491 -2.14 26.14 5.96
C LYS A 491 -1.39 25.91 4.65
N PRO A 492 -0.25 26.59 4.42
CA PRO A 492 0.63 26.27 3.30
C PRO A 492 1.17 24.85 3.44
N ILE A 493 1.28 24.14 2.32
CA ILE A 493 1.70 22.74 2.32
C ILE A 493 3.16 22.61 1.88
N HIS A 494 3.91 21.81 2.63
CA HIS A 494 5.29 21.47 2.32
C HIS A 494 5.40 19.99 1.97
N VAL A 495 5.88 19.71 0.76
CA VAL A 495 6.15 18.37 0.28
C VAL A 495 7.64 18.13 0.34
N ILE A 496 8.06 17.11 1.11
CA ILE A 496 9.45 16.71 1.28
C ILE A 496 9.61 15.31 0.70
N LYS A 497 10.45 15.16 -0.32
CA LYS A 497 10.76 13.86 -0.94
C LYS A 497 12.15 13.42 -0.52
N PHE A 498 12.25 12.29 0.17
CA PHE A 498 13.54 11.69 0.50
C PHE A 498 14.08 10.91 -0.69
N LEU A 499 15.32 11.18 -1.05
CA LEU A 499 15.98 10.57 -2.18
C LEU A 499 17.40 10.17 -1.80
N CYS A 500 17.70 8.87 -1.92
CA CYS A 500 19.03 8.37 -1.66
C CYS A 500 19.98 8.76 -2.82
N ALA A 501 20.96 9.62 -2.54
CA ALA A 501 21.88 10.16 -3.55
C ALA A 501 22.74 9.07 -4.19
N ASN A 502 23.10 9.22 -5.47
CA ASN A 502 23.95 8.27 -6.21
C ASN A 502 23.40 6.83 -6.25
N THR A 503 22.08 6.64 -6.17
CA THR A 503 21.44 5.32 -6.21
C THR A 503 20.39 5.17 -7.30
N VAL A 504 19.84 3.96 -7.41
CA VAL A 504 18.67 3.63 -8.24
C VAL A 504 17.47 4.56 -7.97
N GLU A 505 17.29 5.06 -6.74
CA GLU A 505 16.17 5.96 -6.43
C GLU A 505 16.26 7.28 -7.21
N GLU A 506 17.46 7.83 -7.39
CA GLU A 506 17.67 9.04 -8.17
C GLU A 506 17.32 8.84 -9.65
N SER A 507 17.71 7.69 -10.21
CA SER A 507 17.38 7.33 -11.57
C SER A 507 15.87 7.12 -11.77
N ILE A 508 15.17 6.57 -10.79
CA ILE A 508 13.70 6.45 -10.80
C ILE A 508 13.07 7.85 -10.77
N TYR A 509 13.50 8.71 -9.86
CA TYR A 509 12.97 10.06 -9.71
C TYR A 509 13.13 10.90 -10.99
N ARG A 510 14.30 10.86 -11.64
CA ARG A 510 14.53 11.55 -12.93
C ARG A 510 13.56 11.09 -14.02
N ARG A 511 13.22 9.80 -14.08
CA ARG A 511 12.21 9.28 -15.03
C ARG A 511 10.81 9.71 -14.67
N THR A 512 10.48 9.68 -13.38
CA THR A 512 9.20 10.17 -12.86
C THR A 512 9.00 11.64 -13.25
N LEU A 513 10.04 12.47 -13.15
CA LEU A 513 10.02 13.86 -13.61
C LEU A 513 9.84 13.99 -15.13
N LYS A 514 10.55 13.18 -15.93
CA LYS A 514 10.38 13.14 -17.39
C LYS A 514 8.95 12.76 -17.80
N LYS A 515 8.37 11.74 -17.15
CA LYS A 515 6.98 11.30 -17.38
C LYS A 515 5.97 12.38 -16.99
N MET A 516 6.21 13.08 -15.89
CA MET A 516 5.38 14.21 -15.47
C MET A 516 5.39 15.32 -16.51
N ARG A 517 6.59 15.73 -16.98
CA ARG A 517 6.72 16.73 -18.06
C ARG A 517 6.00 16.31 -19.34
N MET A 518 6.11 15.05 -19.73
CA MET A 518 5.39 14.53 -20.89
C MET A 518 3.86 14.60 -20.71
N ALA A 519 3.35 14.24 -19.54
CA ALA A 519 1.93 14.33 -19.22
C ALA A 519 1.43 15.79 -19.18
N ASP A 520 2.22 16.70 -18.63
CA ASP A 520 1.91 18.14 -18.60
C ASP A 520 1.96 18.75 -20.00
N ARG A 521 2.90 18.33 -20.86
CA ARG A 521 2.90 18.70 -22.30
C ARG A 521 1.61 18.25 -22.97
N ILE A 522 1.19 16.99 -22.83
CA ILE A 522 -0.08 16.50 -23.42
C ILE A 522 -1.28 17.29 -22.87
N ARG A 523 -1.27 17.63 -21.57
CA ARG A 523 -2.31 18.45 -20.94
C ARG A 523 -2.34 19.88 -21.49
N ASN A 524 -1.17 20.47 -21.75
CA ASN A 524 -1.02 21.84 -22.24
C ASN A 524 -1.18 21.95 -23.77
N LEU A 525 -0.86 20.90 -24.52
CA LEU A 525 -1.11 20.75 -25.97
C LEU A 525 -2.60 20.80 -26.29
N ALA A 526 -3.46 20.28 -25.40
CA ALA A 526 -4.91 20.52 -25.49
C ALA A 526 -5.30 22.02 -25.42
N ARG A 527 -4.36 22.93 -25.09
CA ARG A 527 -4.58 24.35 -24.80
C ARG A 527 -3.76 25.36 -25.61
N ARG A 528 -2.57 25.08 -26.18
CA ARG A 528 -1.84 25.92 -27.17
C ARG A 528 -0.51 25.32 -27.67
N SER A 529 -0.02 25.86 -28.80
CA SER A 529 1.01 25.37 -29.74
C SER A 529 2.48 25.71 -29.41
N GLU A 530 3.36 24.89 -30.00
CA GLU A 530 4.81 25.07 -30.24
C GLU A 530 5.71 25.03 -29.01
N ASP A 531 6.43 23.90 -28.85
CA ASP A 531 7.87 23.85 -28.58
C ASP A 531 8.40 22.43 -28.82
N GLU A 532 9.43 22.32 -29.66
CA GLU A 532 10.12 21.08 -30.02
C GLU A 532 11.19 20.77 -28.97
N ASP A 533 11.04 19.68 -28.21
CA ASP A 533 12.16 19.06 -27.50
C ASP A 533 12.01 17.54 -27.49
N ASP A 534 12.92 16.91 -28.25
CA ASP A 534 13.11 15.49 -28.51
C ASP A 534 13.87 14.82 -27.35
N GLU A 535 13.20 14.04 -26.50
CA GLU A 535 13.87 12.92 -25.80
C GLU A 535 12.88 11.78 -25.51
N THR A 536 13.27 10.56 -25.92
CA THR A 536 12.41 9.37 -25.93
C THR A 536 12.64 8.49 -24.70
N ASP A 537 11.53 8.09 -24.07
CA ASP A 537 11.43 7.04 -23.05
C ASP A 537 11.66 5.67 -23.73
N ASP A 538 12.85 5.09 -23.56
CA ASP A 538 13.10 3.70 -23.97
C ASP A 538 13.04 2.81 -22.72
N ASP A 539 11.90 2.15 -22.50
CA ASP A 539 11.65 1.19 -21.41
C ASP A 539 12.30 -0.19 -21.72
N SER A 540 13.45 -0.18 -22.39
CA SER A 540 14.19 -1.39 -22.79
C SER A 540 15.09 -1.86 -21.63
N ASN A 541 15.44 -3.15 -21.58
CA ASN A 541 16.35 -3.69 -20.53
C ASN A 541 17.69 -2.95 -20.42
N LYS A 542 18.13 -2.30 -21.51
CA LYS A 542 19.30 -1.41 -21.53
C LYS A 542 19.12 -0.23 -20.57
N SER A 543 17.93 0.36 -20.58
CA SER A 543 17.51 1.41 -19.65
C SER A 543 17.52 0.97 -18.19
N LEU A 544 17.13 -0.27 -17.88
CA LEU A 544 17.21 -0.79 -16.50
C LEU A 544 18.66 -1.06 -16.06
N LEU A 545 19.53 -1.48 -16.98
CA LEU A 545 20.95 -1.64 -16.71
C LEU A 545 21.61 -0.27 -16.45
N ASP A 546 21.30 0.73 -17.27
CA ASP A 546 21.76 2.11 -17.10
C ASP A 546 21.32 2.69 -15.74
N MET A 547 20.11 2.33 -15.27
CA MET A 547 19.60 2.71 -13.94
C MET A 547 20.43 2.11 -12.79
N ILE A 548 20.88 0.86 -12.93
CA ILE A 548 21.67 0.17 -11.90
C ILE A 548 23.14 0.64 -11.93
N GLN A 549 23.66 0.98 -13.11
CA GLN A 549 25.02 1.50 -13.29
C GLN A 549 25.17 2.93 -12.76
N PHE A 550 24.11 3.73 -12.82
CA PHE A 550 24.13 5.12 -12.40
C PHE A 550 24.61 5.29 -10.94
N GLY A 551 25.65 6.09 -10.76
CA GLY A 551 26.15 6.51 -9.43
C GLY A 551 27.03 5.48 -8.71
N LEU A 552 27.23 4.28 -9.29
CA LEU A 552 27.96 3.20 -8.64
C LEU A 552 29.44 3.54 -8.38
N HIS A 553 30.11 4.21 -9.33
CA HIS A 553 31.50 4.63 -9.17
C HIS A 553 31.69 5.63 -8.03
N ARG A 554 30.78 6.60 -7.89
CA ARG A 554 30.84 7.60 -6.81
C ARG A 554 30.61 7.00 -5.44
N LEU A 555 29.58 6.15 -5.31
CA LEU A 555 29.29 5.40 -4.10
C LEU A 555 30.50 4.58 -3.62
N MET A 556 31.34 4.11 -4.55
CA MET A 556 32.54 3.35 -4.25
C MET A 556 33.77 4.22 -3.97
N GLN A 557 33.90 5.38 -4.60
CA GLN A 557 34.95 6.36 -4.27
C GLN A 557 34.73 6.96 -2.87
N GLU A 558 33.49 7.29 -2.53
CA GLU A 558 33.06 7.71 -1.17
C GLU A 558 33.27 6.63 -0.11
N ALA A 559 33.42 5.36 -0.52
CA ALA A 559 33.75 4.26 0.39
C ALA A 559 35.26 4.02 0.53
N ALA A 560 36.08 4.63 -0.31
CA ALA A 560 37.53 4.43 -0.35
C ALA A 560 38.34 5.66 0.13
N GLY A 561 37.72 6.85 0.17
CA GLY A 561 38.41 8.12 0.39
C GLY A 561 38.27 8.78 1.76
N GLU A 562 37.28 8.42 2.59
CA GLU A 562 36.96 9.20 3.81
C GLU A 562 36.62 8.33 5.02
N ASP A 563 37.00 8.79 6.22
CA ASP A 563 36.71 8.14 7.51
C ASP A 563 35.22 7.81 7.61
N GLU A 564 34.89 6.53 7.85
CA GLU A 564 33.54 5.97 7.73
C GLU A 564 32.47 6.64 8.62
N ASP A 565 32.88 7.33 9.69
CA ASP A 565 32.04 8.10 10.62
C ASP A 565 31.79 9.56 10.19
N SER A 566 32.51 10.09 9.19
CA SER A 566 32.47 11.52 8.81
C SER A 566 31.35 11.88 7.81
N LEU A 567 30.66 10.88 7.24
CA LEU A 567 29.63 11.06 6.19
C LEU A 567 28.21 11.27 6.73
N MET A 568 27.95 10.90 7.99
CA MET A 568 26.67 11.13 8.68
C MET A 568 26.76 12.36 9.58
N LYS A 569 27.16 13.49 9.01
CA LYS A 569 27.16 14.76 9.75
C LYS A 569 25.72 15.20 10.03
N PRO A 570 25.44 15.77 11.21
CA PRO A 570 24.18 16.48 11.44
C PRO A 570 23.96 17.49 10.32
N LEU A 571 22.75 17.57 9.77
CA LEU A 571 22.44 18.60 8.78
C LEU A 571 22.69 19.96 9.44
N GLU A 572 23.34 20.87 8.73
CA GLU A 572 23.60 22.21 9.24
C GLU A 572 22.29 22.89 9.63
N GLU A 573 22.27 23.62 10.75
CA GLU A 573 21.03 24.23 11.26
C GLU A 573 20.41 25.18 10.23
N GLU A 574 21.23 25.85 9.41
CA GLU A 574 20.77 26.70 8.29
C GLU A 574 20.08 25.89 7.18
N TYR A 575 20.56 24.68 6.87
CA TYR A 575 19.94 23.80 5.88
C TYR A 575 18.64 23.21 6.41
N ILE A 576 18.60 22.83 7.68
CA ILE A 576 17.36 22.39 8.33
C ILE A 576 16.37 23.54 8.42
N GLU A 577 16.83 24.73 8.77
CA GLU A 577 16.00 25.93 8.75
C GLU A 577 15.50 26.17 7.33
N HIS A 578 16.32 26.07 6.29
CA HIS A 578 15.92 26.16 4.89
C HIS A 578 14.86 25.12 4.49
N ILE A 579 15.02 23.85 4.89
CA ILE A 579 14.01 22.79 4.71
C ILE A 579 12.69 23.19 5.37
N LEU A 580 12.74 23.90 6.50
CA LEU A 580 11.57 24.28 7.29
C LEU A 580 11.02 25.68 6.94
N THR A 581 11.83 26.60 6.42
CA THR A 581 11.51 27.98 6.07
C THR A 581 11.22 28.04 4.59
N ARG A 582 10.01 27.59 4.23
CA ARG A 582 9.05 28.01 3.17
C ARG A 582 9.45 29.01 2.06
N LYS A 583 10.72 29.28 1.79
CA LYS A 583 11.20 30.31 0.87
C LYS A 583 11.61 29.64 -0.43
N SER A 584 10.91 30.01 -1.50
CA SER A 584 11.46 29.94 -2.84
C SER A 584 12.77 30.73 -2.88
N LEU A 585 13.82 30.17 -3.48
CA LEU A 585 15.13 30.81 -3.59
C LEU A 585 15.00 32.18 -4.28
N HIS A 586 15.44 33.24 -3.58
CA HIS A 586 15.95 34.43 -4.25
C HIS A 586 17.39 34.14 -4.71
N PRO A 587 17.82 34.53 -5.94
CA PRO A 587 19.18 34.33 -6.40
C PRO A 587 20.20 35.10 -5.55
N ILE A 588 21.29 34.42 -5.18
CA ILE A 588 22.44 34.98 -4.46
C ILE A 588 23.30 35.76 -5.47
N GLU A 589 22.98 37.03 -5.70
CA GLU A 589 23.90 38.02 -6.29
C GLU A 589 24.26 39.06 -5.22
N LYS A 590 25.23 38.74 -4.36
CA LYS A 590 26.06 39.71 -3.61
C LYS A 590 27.01 38.93 -2.70
N ILE A 591 28.13 38.49 -3.27
CA ILE A 591 29.48 38.45 -2.68
C ILE A 591 30.39 38.07 -3.85
N ILE A 592 30.93 39.09 -4.53
CA ILE A 592 32.23 39.19 -5.21
C ILE A 592 32.13 40.50 -6.01
N GLY A 593 32.66 41.58 -5.44
CA GLY A 593 32.81 42.85 -6.14
C GLY A 593 34.05 42.84 -7.04
N GLY A 594 33.96 43.54 -8.17
CA GLY A 594 35.13 43.90 -8.98
C GLY A 594 34.85 44.16 -10.46
N SER A 595 34.55 45.44 -10.78
CA SER A 595 34.87 46.20 -12.01
C SER A 595 34.39 45.74 -13.41
N ASP A 596 33.56 46.62 -14.02
CA ASP A 596 33.56 47.16 -15.41
C ASP A 596 33.74 46.19 -16.62
N ASP A 597 33.03 46.25 -17.75
CA ASP A 597 32.24 47.30 -18.40
C ASP A 597 31.35 46.68 -19.52
N LYS A 598 30.09 47.15 -19.59
CA LYS A 598 29.18 47.38 -20.75
C LYS A 598 29.17 46.47 -21.99
N THR A 599 28.00 45.85 -22.24
CA THR A 599 27.15 46.10 -23.45
C THR A 599 25.68 45.69 -23.24
N GLY A 600 24.75 46.64 -23.43
CA GLY A 600 23.41 46.41 -23.99
C GLY A 600 22.28 45.91 -23.09
N SER A 601 21.53 46.84 -22.48
CA SER A 601 20.32 46.63 -21.68
C SER A 601 19.12 46.08 -22.48
N THR A 602 18.33 45.17 -21.88
CA THR A 602 16.87 45.32 -21.75
C THR A 602 16.39 44.57 -20.51
N LEU A 603 15.72 45.32 -19.63
CA LEU A 603 15.17 44.92 -18.34
C LEU A 603 13.97 43.95 -18.52
N MET A 604 13.95 42.83 -17.80
CA MET A 604 12.72 42.16 -17.42
C MET A 604 12.77 41.77 -15.95
N SER A 605 12.11 42.60 -15.14
CA SER A 605 11.75 42.36 -13.76
C SER A 605 10.43 41.58 -13.68
N ASP A 606 10.34 40.72 -12.66
CA ASP A 606 9.10 40.45 -11.91
C ASP A 606 8.04 39.52 -12.53
N LYS A 607 8.35 38.23 -12.73
CA LYS A 607 7.37 37.17 -13.10
C LYS A 607 7.76 35.75 -12.64
N LEU A 608 8.12 35.54 -11.37
CA LEU A 608 8.56 34.22 -10.89
C LEU A 608 7.42 33.21 -10.56
N LEU A 609 6.16 33.55 -10.87
CA LEU A 609 4.98 32.66 -10.80
C LEU A 609 4.06 32.79 -12.03
N GLU A 610 4.48 33.55 -13.05
CA GLU A 610 3.72 33.80 -14.27
C GLU A 610 4.46 33.22 -15.46
N SER A 611 3.76 32.45 -16.30
CA SER A 611 4.27 31.58 -17.37
C SER A 611 4.92 30.30 -16.85
N GLY A 612 4.62 29.18 -17.51
CA GLY A 612 5.13 27.86 -17.16
C GLY A 612 6.65 27.85 -17.08
N GLY A 613 7.17 28.08 -15.88
CA GLY A 613 8.59 28.23 -15.63
C GLY A 613 9.32 26.98 -16.08
N ASP A 614 10.16 27.16 -17.09
CA ASP A 614 11.40 26.40 -17.21
C ASP A 614 11.97 26.20 -15.81
N PHE A 615 12.08 24.92 -15.42
CA PHE A 615 13.02 24.55 -14.38
C PHE A 615 14.39 24.96 -14.90
N GLN A 616 14.87 26.15 -14.55
CA GLN A 616 16.28 26.44 -14.69
C GLN A 616 17.03 25.33 -13.96
N GLU A 617 17.83 24.60 -14.72
CA GLU A 617 18.72 23.53 -14.28
C GLU A 617 19.75 24.00 -13.23
N GLU A 618 19.67 25.23 -12.71
CA GLU A 618 20.66 25.78 -11.79
C GLU A 618 20.37 25.42 -10.32
N ASN A 619 19.10 25.26 -9.92
CA ASN A 619 18.74 25.04 -8.52
C ASN A 619 18.73 23.55 -8.08
N MET A 620 19.18 22.64 -8.94
CA MET A 620 19.08 21.19 -8.72
C MET A 620 20.45 20.48 -8.58
N TYR A 621 21.55 21.22 -8.73
CA TYR A 621 22.86 20.60 -9.01
C TYR A 621 24.04 21.22 -8.26
N TYR A 622 23.80 21.84 -7.10
CA TYR A 622 24.86 22.25 -6.18
C TYR A 622 24.69 21.56 -4.83
N PHE A 623 25.63 20.68 -4.51
CA PHE A 623 25.85 20.13 -3.16
C PHE A 623 27.31 20.45 -2.82
N GLU A 624 27.54 21.06 -1.66
CA GLU A 624 28.87 21.54 -1.22
C GLU A 624 29.61 22.48 -2.21
N GLY A 625 28.88 23.18 -3.08
CA GLY A 625 29.49 24.12 -4.05
C GLY A 625 30.01 23.49 -5.34
N GLU A 626 29.74 22.21 -5.60
CA GLU A 626 30.08 21.56 -6.88
C GLU A 626 28.90 21.50 -7.87
N ASP A 627 29.15 21.91 -9.12
CA ASP A 627 28.19 21.87 -10.24
C ASP A 627 28.18 20.50 -10.96
N TYR A 628 27.11 19.73 -10.80
CA TYR A 628 26.99 18.40 -11.39
C TYR A 628 26.76 18.36 -12.92
N LYS A 629 26.53 19.50 -13.62
CA LYS A 629 26.37 19.53 -15.10
C LYS A 629 27.60 19.01 -15.87
N LYS A 630 28.81 19.20 -15.31
CA LYS A 630 30.08 18.86 -16.00
C LYS A 630 30.45 17.37 -15.93
N THR A 631 29.71 16.55 -15.19
CA THR A 631 30.11 15.16 -14.84
C THR A 631 29.49 14.06 -15.72
N VAL A 632 29.01 14.42 -16.91
CA VAL A 632 28.27 13.53 -17.83
C VAL A 632 29.15 12.44 -18.50
N ASN A 633 30.47 12.43 -18.31
CA ASN A 633 31.38 11.58 -19.08
C ASN A 633 31.99 10.34 -18.38
N ASN A 634 31.38 9.82 -17.29
CA ASN A 634 31.93 8.66 -16.56
C ASN A 634 31.15 7.33 -16.74
N LYS A 635 30.23 7.23 -17.70
CA LYS A 635 29.49 5.98 -17.99
C LYS A 635 30.40 4.77 -18.22
N ALA A 636 31.57 4.99 -18.81
CA ALA A 636 32.56 3.93 -19.03
C ALA A 636 33.17 3.41 -17.72
N GLN A 637 33.39 4.29 -16.73
CA GLN A 637 33.95 3.94 -15.42
C GLN A 637 32.94 3.17 -14.55
N ASP A 638 31.68 3.60 -14.56
CA ASP A 638 30.58 2.88 -13.88
C ASP A 638 30.40 1.45 -14.44
N ALA A 639 30.47 1.30 -15.77
CA ALA A 639 30.38 0.00 -16.42
C ALA A 639 31.61 -0.89 -16.13
N GLU A 640 32.81 -0.32 -16.13
CA GLU A 640 34.06 -1.05 -15.80
C GLU A 640 34.08 -1.51 -14.34
N LEU A 641 33.61 -0.69 -13.41
CA LEU A 641 33.55 -1.01 -11.99
C LEU A 641 32.49 -2.07 -11.68
N LEU A 642 31.31 -1.98 -12.31
CA LEU A 642 30.32 -3.04 -12.26
C LEU A 642 30.93 -4.36 -12.77
N GLU A 643 31.71 -4.32 -13.85
CA GLU A 643 32.39 -5.51 -14.37
C GLU A 643 33.45 -6.06 -13.39
N LYS A 644 34.21 -5.18 -12.70
CA LYS A 644 35.16 -5.56 -11.63
C LYS A 644 34.47 -6.21 -10.44
N LEU A 645 33.41 -5.60 -9.91
CA LEU A 645 32.59 -6.16 -8.83
C LEU A 645 32.01 -7.53 -9.22
N CYS A 646 31.53 -7.66 -10.45
CA CYS A 646 31.03 -8.92 -10.95
C CYS A 646 32.13 -10.00 -11.05
N LYS A 647 33.36 -9.62 -11.41
CA LYS A 647 34.53 -10.52 -11.47
C LYS A 647 34.99 -10.93 -10.06
N GLU A 648 34.98 -10.02 -9.09
CA GLU A 648 35.27 -10.28 -7.67
C GLU A 648 34.20 -11.15 -6.99
N ALA A 649 32.93 -10.96 -7.36
CA ALA A 649 31.83 -11.83 -6.93
C ALA A 649 31.99 -13.26 -7.51
N ALA A 650 32.41 -13.38 -8.78
CA ALA A 650 32.62 -14.68 -9.41
C ALA A 650 33.79 -15.49 -8.80
N THR A 651 34.80 -14.85 -8.21
CA THR A 651 35.90 -15.53 -7.51
C THR A 651 35.51 -15.98 -6.10
N SER A 652 34.67 -15.22 -5.39
CA SER A 652 34.17 -15.58 -4.05
C SER A 652 33.07 -16.65 -4.06
N THR A 653 32.27 -16.72 -5.13
CA THR A 653 31.11 -17.63 -5.24
C THR A 653 31.47 -19.09 -5.56
N LYS A 654 32.74 -19.41 -5.85
CA LYS A 654 33.20 -20.79 -6.08
C LYS A 654 33.12 -21.73 -4.87
N ARG A 655 32.71 -21.27 -3.68
CA ARG A 655 32.66 -22.10 -2.47
C ARG A 655 31.29 -22.52 -1.96
N GLN A 656 30.17 -22.07 -2.52
CA GLN A 656 28.85 -22.59 -2.12
C GLN A 656 27.85 -22.59 -3.28
N THR A 657 27.70 -23.74 -3.93
CA THR A 657 26.43 -24.08 -4.62
C THR A 657 26.12 -25.55 -4.41
N LYS A 658 24.99 -25.83 -3.75
CA LYS A 658 24.04 -26.91 -4.09
C LYS A 658 22.73 -26.65 -3.35
N THR A 659 21.75 -25.99 -3.97
CA THR A 659 20.38 -26.55 -4.02
C THR A 659 19.59 -25.88 -5.15
N ALA A 660 19.15 -26.69 -6.10
CA ALA A 660 18.21 -26.32 -7.13
C ALA A 660 16.78 -26.66 -6.66
N ALA A 661 15.84 -25.73 -6.81
CA ALA A 661 14.42 -26.04 -6.97
C ALA A 661 13.65 -24.78 -7.38
N ARG A 662 13.36 -24.64 -8.69
CA ARG A 662 12.25 -23.82 -9.17
C ARG A 662 11.65 -24.48 -10.41
N LYS A 663 10.43 -25.01 -10.27
CA LYS A 663 9.34 -25.02 -11.27
C LYS A 663 8.20 -25.94 -10.81
N ARG A 664 7.03 -25.36 -10.52
CA ARG A 664 5.69 -25.84 -10.88
C ARG A 664 4.64 -24.82 -10.44
N TYR A 665 3.79 -24.43 -11.38
CA TYR A 665 2.56 -23.61 -11.41
C TYR A 665 2.70 -22.85 -12.75
N GLU A 666 1.90 -23.04 -13.80
CA GLU A 666 0.44 -23.27 -13.99
C GLU A 666 0.22 -24.52 -14.92
N GLN A 667 -0.94 -25.19 -15.07
CA GLN A 667 -2.28 -24.78 -15.57
C GLN A 667 -3.34 -25.90 -15.30
N GLU A 668 -4.61 -25.59 -15.65
CA GLU A 668 -5.85 -26.41 -15.76
C GLU A 668 -6.76 -26.37 -14.51
N ASP A 669 -8.07 -26.03 -14.54
CA ASP A 669 -9.01 -25.52 -15.55
C ASP A 669 -10.24 -24.92 -14.80
N GLU A 670 -10.98 -24.01 -15.44
CA GLU A 670 -12.39 -23.63 -15.16
C GLU A 670 -13.28 -24.75 -15.74
N GLU A 671 -14.38 -25.25 -15.16
CA GLU A 671 -15.75 -24.69 -15.06
C GLU A 671 -16.64 -25.80 -14.42
N GLU A 672 -17.56 -25.48 -13.50
CA GLU A 672 -18.93 -26.05 -13.37
C GLU A 672 -19.63 -25.38 -12.17
N ASP A 673 -20.63 -24.56 -12.50
CA ASP A 673 -21.32 -23.60 -11.63
C ASP A 673 -22.74 -24.08 -11.18
N GLU A 674 -23.04 -23.76 -9.92
CA GLU A 674 -24.29 -23.13 -9.42
C GLU A 674 -25.59 -23.93 -9.18
N GLU A 675 -25.83 -25.17 -9.64
CA GLU A 675 -27.03 -25.96 -9.21
C GLU A 675 -26.81 -26.86 -7.98
N ASP A 676 -25.58 -26.91 -7.48
CA ASP A 676 -25.16 -27.72 -6.34
C ASP A 676 -25.12 -26.94 -5.02
N GLU A 677 -25.13 -25.60 -5.03
CA GLU A 677 -24.90 -24.81 -3.81
C GLU A 677 -26.06 -24.84 -2.81
N GLU A 678 -27.33 -24.82 -3.25
CA GLU A 678 -28.47 -24.88 -2.32
C GLU A 678 -28.66 -26.27 -1.70
N ARG A 679 -28.48 -27.33 -2.50
CA ARG A 679 -28.43 -28.71 -2.00
C ARG A 679 -27.16 -28.96 -1.18
N ALA A 680 -26.06 -28.27 -1.44
CA ALA A 680 -24.85 -28.33 -0.64
C ALA A 680 -25.07 -27.66 0.72
N ILE A 681 -25.75 -26.53 0.83
CA ILE A 681 -25.97 -25.84 2.12
C ILE A 681 -26.88 -26.67 3.06
N GLU A 682 -27.97 -27.24 2.54
CA GLU A 682 -28.88 -28.06 3.36
C GLU A 682 -28.24 -29.41 3.74
N ASN A 683 -27.54 -30.06 2.79
CA ASN A 683 -26.71 -31.22 3.10
C ASN A 683 -25.55 -30.87 4.05
N GLU A 684 -24.97 -29.67 3.97
CA GLU A 684 -23.85 -29.24 4.80
C GLU A 684 -24.32 -28.93 6.23
N ALA A 685 -25.52 -28.38 6.42
CA ALA A 685 -26.14 -28.20 7.73
C ALA A 685 -26.53 -29.53 8.39
N GLU A 686 -27.11 -30.47 7.64
CA GLU A 686 -27.40 -31.82 8.15
C GLU A 686 -26.12 -32.61 8.41
N GLN A 687 -25.12 -32.48 7.53
CA GLN A 687 -23.78 -33.02 7.76
C GLN A 687 -23.11 -32.36 8.95
N ALA A 688 -23.30 -31.06 9.22
CA ALA A 688 -22.75 -30.38 10.38
C ALA A 688 -23.34 -30.93 11.69
N ARG A 689 -24.66 -31.15 11.75
CA ARG A 689 -25.32 -31.81 12.90
C ARG A 689 -24.83 -33.24 13.10
N LYS A 690 -24.76 -34.04 12.02
CA LYS A 690 -24.19 -35.40 12.06
C LYS A 690 -22.69 -35.38 12.41
N ARG A 691 -21.92 -34.37 11.98
CA ARG A 691 -20.50 -34.18 12.33
C ARG A 691 -20.35 -33.83 13.81
N GLU A 692 -21.25 -33.03 14.38
CA GLU A 692 -21.23 -32.64 15.79
C GLU A 692 -21.63 -33.81 16.71
N GLU A 693 -22.65 -34.60 16.34
CA GLU A 693 -23.01 -35.83 17.05
C GLU A 693 -21.90 -36.90 16.95
N ARG A 694 -21.28 -37.05 15.78
CA ARG A 694 -20.08 -37.90 15.60
C ARG A 694 -18.91 -37.38 16.43
N ARG A 695 -18.74 -36.06 16.56
CA ARG A 695 -17.70 -35.44 17.38
C ARG A 695 -17.94 -35.67 18.88
N GLN A 696 -19.19 -35.60 19.34
CA GLN A 696 -19.57 -35.95 20.71
C GLN A 696 -19.35 -37.44 20.99
N LYS A 697 -19.83 -38.35 20.13
CA LYS A 697 -19.57 -39.79 20.24
C LYS A 697 -18.08 -40.14 20.17
N ALA A 698 -17.30 -39.42 19.35
CA ALA A 698 -15.84 -39.57 19.30
C ALA A 698 -15.16 -39.06 20.57
N LEU A 699 -15.67 -37.98 21.17
CA LEU A 699 -15.18 -37.43 22.43
C LEU A 699 -15.51 -38.37 23.61
N GLU A 700 -16.71 -38.94 23.66
CA GLU A 700 -17.10 -39.96 24.64
C GLU A 700 -16.25 -41.24 24.52
N ARG A 701 -16.02 -41.73 23.29
CA ARG A 701 -15.11 -42.86 23.03
C ARG A 701 -13.68 -42.54 23.46
N LYS A 702 -13.22 -41.30 23.23
CA LYS A 702 -11.89 -40.84 23.63
C LYS A 702 -11.77 -40.76 25.16
N LEU A 703 -12.76 -40.20 25.84
CA LEU A 703 -12.82 -40.15 27.31
C LEU A 703 -12.89 -41.55 27.93
N ALA A 704 -13.66 -42.47 27.34
CA ALA A 704 -13.70 -43.88 27.74
C ALA A 704 -12.34 -44.57 27.55
N GLN A 705 -11.63 -44.29 26.45
CA GLN A 705 -10.28 -44.79 26.20
C GLN A 705 -9.25 -44.23 27.20
N TRP A 706 -9.35 -42.96 27.56
CA TRP A 706 -8.49 -42.34 28.57
C TRP A 706 -8.75 -42.93 29.97
N LYS A 707 -10.02 -43.18 30.30
CA LYS A 707 -10.43 -43.85 31.54
C LYS A 707 -9.92 -45.30 31.60
N ALA A 708 -9.96 -46.02 30.48
CA ALA A 708 -9.40 -47.37 30.37
C ALA A 708 -7.87 -47.39 30.50
N ASN A 709 -7.18 -46.38 29.97
CA ASN A 709 -5.72 -46.24 30.01
C ASN A 709 -5.19 -45.54 31.29
N LYS A 710 -6.07 -45.24 32.27
CA LYS A 710 -5.76 -44.47 33.49
C LYS A 710 -4.98 -43.17 33.21
N TYR A 711 -5.34 -42.47 32.13
CA TYR A 711 -4.67 -41.25 31.69
C TYR A 711 -5.45 -40.00 32.11
N THR A 712 -4.74 -39.03 32.69
CA THR A 712 -5.28 -37.69 33.01
C THR A 712 -4.60 -36.68 32.08
N SER A 713 -5.39 -35.88 31.37
CA SER A 713 -4.84 -34.89 30.44
C SER A 713 -4.20 -33.73 31.20
N ALA A 714 -3.05 -33.29 30.71
CA ALA A 714 -2.39 -32.06 31.15
C ALA A 714 -2.77 -30.85 30.28
N ALA A 715 -3.71 -31.00 29.33
CA ALA A 715 -4.15 -29.92 28.45
C ALA A 715 -4.92 -28.84 29.22
N ILE A 716 -4.64 -27.59 28.91
CA ILE A 716 -5.45 -26.47 29.37
C ILE A 716 -6.72 -26.45 28.51
N ASP A 717 -7.86 -26.84 29.09
CA ASP A 717 -9.14 -26.79 28.40
C ASP A 717 -9.55 -25.32 28.17
N PRO A 718 -9.86 -24.90 26.92
CA PRO A 718 -10.34 -23.54 26.62
C PRO A 718 -11.77 -23.26 27.12
N ALA A 719 -12.34 -24.12 27.95
CA ALA A 719 -13.76 -24.19 28.23
C ALA A 719 -14.05 -23.99 29.73
N ASP A 720 -13.93 -22.74 30.16
CA ASP A 720 -14.82 -22.13 31.15
C ASP A 720 -14.99 -20.66 30.76
N GLY A 721 -15.97 -20.41 29.88
CA GLY A 721 -16.91 -19.27 29.94
C GLY A 721 -16.43 -17.82 30.08
N CYS A 722 -15.14 -17.52 30.09
CA CYS A 722 -14.57 -16.18 30.15
C CYS A 722 -13.25 -16.18 29.39
N VAL A 723 -13.34 -16.27 28.05
CA VAL A 723 -12.38 -15.52 27.24
C VAL A 723 -12.60 -14.08 27.71
N PRO A 724 -11.62 -13.38 28.33
CA PRO A 724 -11.76 -11.94 28.44
C PRO A 724 -11.97 -11.53 26.99
N SER A 725 -13.13 -10.95 26.70
CA SER A 725 -13.38 -10.35 25.40
C SER A 725 -12.05 -9.77 24.94
N SER A 726 -11.54 -10.21 23.78
CA SER A 726 -10.53 -9.42 23.07
C SER A 726 -10.91 -7.96 23.30
N PRO A 727 -10.00 -7.04 23.66
CA PRO A 727 -10.36 -5.64 23.79
C PRO A 727 -10.83 -5.16 22.42
N ARG A 728 -12.10 -5.42 22.13
CA ARG A 728 -12.93 -4.78 21.16
C ARG A 728 -13.16 -3.43 21.82
N SER A 729 -12.54 -2.42 21.23
CA SER A 729 -13.08 -1.07 21.15
C SER A 729 -13.84 -0.56 22.37
N SER A 730 -13.22 0.38 23.06
CA SER A 730 -13.85 1.43 23.89
C SER A 730 -14.44 0.99 25.23
N ASP A 731 -14.09 1.77 26.25
CA ASP A 731 -14.80 1.96 27.52
C ASP A 731 -14.51 0.93 28.62
N GLY A 732 -13.42 1.19 29.36
CA GLY A 732 -13.10 0.50 30.61
C GLY A 732 -11.61 0.22 30.76
N TYR A 733 -10.79 1.27 30.85
CA TYR A 733 -9.46 1.11 31.44
C TYR A 733 -9.68 0.76 32.91
N ASP A 734 -9.60 -0.53 33.26
CA ASP A 734 -9.44 -0.92 34.66
C ASP A 734 -8.08 -0.38 35.09
N SER A 735 -8.12 0.82 35.68
CA SER A 735 -6.96 1.65 36.02
C SER A 735 -6.11 1.05 37.13
N SER A 736 -6.40 -0.20 37.53
CA SER A 736 -5.77 -0.94 38.61
C SER A 736 -4.72 -1.97 38.14
N ARG A 737 -4.63 -2.30 36.83
CA ARG A 737 -3.67 -3.30 36.31
C ARG A 737 -2.57 -2.66 35.47
N SER A 738 -1.34 -2.73 35.97
CA SER A 738 -0.13 -2.32 35.26
C SER A 738 0.15 -3.25 34.05
N PRO A 739 0.57 -2.72 32.89
CA PRO A 739 0.89 -3.53 31.72
C PRO A 739 2.08 -4.47 32.01
N GLY A 740 2.01 -5.70 31.50
CA GLY A 740 3.10 -6.68 31.61
C GLY A 740 4.31 -6.23 30.79
N ARG A 741 5.50 -6.77 31.08
CA ARG A 741 6.74 -6.45 30.36
C ARG A 741 7.39 -7.69 29.76
N LEU A 742 7.91 -7.55 28.54
CA LEU A 742 8.78 -8.53 27.91
C LEU A 742 10.23 -8.19 28.23
N TYR A 743 10.94 -9.15 28.84
CA TYR A 743 12.37 -9.04 29.14
C TYR A 743 13.16 -9.92 28.18
N TYR A 744 14.32 -9.46 27.74
CA TYR A 744 15.21 -10.21 26.87
C TYR A 744 16.53 -10.44 27.61
N GLN A 745 16.93 -11.70 27.82
CA GLN A 745 18.10 -12.06 28.62
C GLN A 745 18.97 -13.09 27.91
N SER A 746 20.29 -13.03 28.10
CA SER A 746 21.21 -14.10 27.67
C SER A 746 21.32 -15.16 28.77
N GLY A 747 21.03 -16.43 28.46
CA GLY A 747 21.03 -17.50 29.45
C GLY A 747 20.26 -18.75 29.05
N ASP A 748 20.18 -19.72 29.98
CA ASP A 748 19.41 -20.95 29.81
C ASP A 748 17.99 -20.79 30.39
N ALA A 749 16.97 -20.88 29.53
CA ALA A 749 15.56 -20.77 29.94
C ALA A 749 15.09 -21.88 30.89
N SER A 750 15.85 -22.97 31.04
CA SER A 750 15.50 -24.09 31.94
C SER A 750 15.77 -23.80 33.42
N HIS A 751 16.64 -22.81 33.71
CA HIS A 751 16.96 -22.36 35.06
C HIS A 751 16.83 -20.84 35.14
N PRO A 752 15.61 -20.30 35.29
CA PRO A 752 15.42 -18.86 35.48
C PRO A 752 16.15 -18.40 36.75
N PRO A 753 16.88 -17.26 36.71
CA PRO A 753 17.66 -16.80 37.85
C PRO A 753 16.75 -16.44 39.04
N LEU A 754 17.13 -16.88 40.24
CA LEU A 754 16.36 -16.69 41.49
C LEU A 754 16.07 -15.22 41.82
N THR A 755 16.89 -14.28 41.34
CA THR A 755 16.69 -12.83 41.45
C THR A 755 15.49 -12.31 40.65
N SER A 756 15.11 -12.98 39.56
CA SER A 756 13.94 -12.61 38.73
C SER A 756 12.62 -13.16 39.26
N LEU A 757 12.66 -14.05 40.25
CA LEU A 757 11.52 -14.88 40.63
C LEU A 757 10.69 -14.35 41.82
N ARG A 758 11.01 -13.19 42.41
CA ARG A 758 10.28 -12.44 43.47
C ARG A 758 9.19 -13.23 44.24
N SER A 759 9.50 -14.41 44.79
CA SER A 759 8.56 -15.34 45.44
C SER A 759 7.31 -15.81 44.63
N SER A 760 7.24 -15.56 43.31
CA SER A 760 6.14 -15.98 42.44
C SER A 760 6.42 -17.32 41.74
N PRO A 761 5.38 -18.13 41.44
CA PRO A 761 5.53 -19.32 40.61
C PRO A 761 6.05 -18.98 39.21
N TYR A 762 6.66 -19.95 38.52
CA TYR A 762 7.21 -19.74 37.18
C TYR A 762 6.83 -20.84 36.21
N ILE A 763 6.66 -20.46 34.94
CA ILE A 763 6.28 -21.37 33.85
C ILE A 763 7.37 -21.35 32.79
N VAL A 764 8.05 -22.49 32.57
CA VAL A 764 9.00 -22.67 31.46
C VAL A 764 8.26 -23.19 30.24
N VAL A 765 8.36 -22.48 29.12
CA VAL A 765 7.61 -22.77 27.90
C VAL A 765 8.49 -23.41 26.84
N HIS A 766 7.99 -24.46 26.18
CA HIS A 766 8.64 -25.04 25.01
C HIS A 766 7.67 -25.41 23.89
N CYS A 767 8.05 -25.11 22.65
CA CYS A 767 7.29 -25.48 21.45
C CYS A 767 7.61 -26.92 21.03
N VAL A 768 6.58 -27.76 20.95
CA VAL A 768 6.68 -29.18 20.59
C VAL A 768 5.81 -29.52 19.37
N ASP A 769 6.05 -30.69 18.80
CA ASP A 769 5.22 -31.28 17.76
C ASP A 769 4.21 -32.28 18.35
N ASN A 770 3.28 -32.78 17.53
CA ASN A 770 2.27 -33.75 17.94
C ASN A 770 2.69 -35.23 17.80
N SER A 771 3.97 -35.54 17.58
CA SER A 771 4.43 -36.92 17.35
C SER A 771 4.41 -37.79 18.62
N GLY A 772 4.57 -37.21 19.81
CA GLY A 772 4.57 -37.94 21.06
C GLY A 772 5.79 -38.85 21.29
N VAL A 773 6.94 -38.52 20.69
CA VAL A 773 8.21 -39.25 20.86
C VAL A 773 9.25 -38.28 21.40
N TRP A 774 9.80 -38.44 22.60
CA TRP A 774 10.72 -37.43 23.15
C TRP A 774 12.09 -37.38 22.43
N CYS A 775 12.64 -36.18 22.21
CA CYS A 775 13.93 -35.99 21.56
C CYS A 775 15.08 -35.95 22.58
N SER A 776 16.24 -36.51 22.23
CA SER A 776 17.42 -36.57 23.13
C SER A 776 18.42 -35.41 22.97
N ARG A 777 18.08 -34.38 22.17
CA ARG A 777 18.97 -33.27 21.81
C ARG A 777 18.30 -31.92 22.00
N GLY A 778 19.11 -30.87 22.17
CA GLY A 778 18.65 -29.49 22.33
C GLY A 778 17.95 -29.25 23.66
N PHE A 779 16.99 -28.32 23.69
CA PHE A 779 16.26 -27.91 24.90
C PHE A 779 15.47 -29.06 25.55
N PHE A 780 15.08 -30.09 24.79
CA PHE A 780 14.47 -31.32 25.33
C PHE A 780 15.37 -32.04 26.35
N ARG A 781 16.70 -31.98 26.18
CA ARG A 781 17.66 -32.57 27.14
C ARG A 781 17.67 -31.80 28.45
N SER A 782 17.64 -30.47 28.40
CA SER A 782 17.57 -29.62 29.59
C SER A 782 16.26 -29.86 30.35
N LEU A 783 15.13 -29.96 29.64
CA LEU A 783 13.84 -30.29 30.24
C LEU A 783 13.81 -31.70 30.87
N SER A 784 14.43 -32.71 30.24
CA SER A 784 14.55 -34.05 30.83
C SER A 784 15.42 -34.07 32.09
N ALA A 785 16.45 -33.22 32.16
CA ALA A 785 17.29 -33.08 33.35
C ALA A 785 16.54 -32.42 34.51
N LEU A 786 15.59 -31.51 34.19
CA LEU A 786 14.73 -30.85 35.17
C LEU A 786 13.72 -31.82 35.79
N SER A 787 13.02 -32.62 34.99
CA SER A 787 12.17 -33.70 35.51
C SER A 787 11.86 -34.77 34.45
N SER A 788 12.04 -36.04 34.84
CA SER A 788 11.63 -37.18 34.01
C SER A 788 10.10 -37.31 33.85
N ALA A 789 9.32 -36.59 34.67
CA ALA A 789 7.85 -36.57 34.59
C ALA A 789 7.36 -35.90 33.29
N ILE A 790 8.06 -34.87 32.81
CA ILE A 790 7.71 -34.12 31.60
C ILE A 790 7.74 -35.05 30.38
N GLN A 791 8.81 -35.84 30.25
CA GLN A 791 8.96 -36.82 29.18
C GLN A 791 7.85 -37.87 29.22
N LYS A 792 7.56 -38.43 30.41
CA LYS A 792 6.53 -39.46 30.59
C LYS A 792 5.14 -38.94 30.22
N GLN A 793 4.80 -37.71 30.59
CA GLN A 793 3.50 -37.11 30.28
C GLN A 793 3.35 -36.77 28.79
N TYR A 794 4.39 -36.25 28.14
CA TYR A 794 4.35 -36.00 26.69
C TYR A 794 4.22 -37.30 25.87
N GLU A 795 4.94 -38.36 26.26
CA GLU A 795 4.79 -39.67 25.63
C GLU A 795 3.42 -40.31 25.89
N ALA A 796 2.87 -40.16 27.10
CA ALA A 796 1.52 -40.63 27.43
C ALA A 796 0.44 -39.87 26.64
N ALA A 797 0.56 -38.55 26.50
CA ALA A 797 -0.29 -37.71 25.67
C ALA A 797 -0.24 -38.13 24.19
N GLY A 798 0.95 -38.50 23.71
CA GLY A 798 1.17 -39.05 22.38
C GLY A 798 0.55 -40.44 22.15
N ARG A 799 0.54 -41.32 23.14
CA ARG A 799 -0.09 -42.66 23.07
C ARG A 799 -1.61 -42.58 23.06
N ASN A 800 -2.17 -41.57 23.74
CA ASN A 800 -3.60 -41.36 23.91
C ASN A 800 -4.20 -40.31 22.95
N SER A 801 -3.45 -39.92 21.90
CA SER A 801 -3.86 -38.95 20.87
C SER A 801 -4.38 -37.63 21.46
N ASP A 802 -3.72 -37.15 22.51
CA ASP A 802 -4.09 -35.93 23.24
C ASP A 802 -3.38 -34.67 22.72
N LEU A 803 -2.23 -34.84 22.05
CA LEU A 803 -1.46 -33.75 21.45
C LEU A 803 -2.17 -33.20 20.20
N LYS A 804 -2.92 -32.10 20.35
CA LYS A 804 -3.58 -31.40 19.23
C LYS A 804 -2.82 -30.14 18.84
N LEU A 805 -2.81 -29.80 17.55
CA LEU A 805 -2.27 -28.51 17.10
C LEU A 805 -3.02 -27.35 17.79
N GLY A 806 -2.27 -26.45 18.42
CA GLY A 806 -2.80 -25.30 19.16
C GLY A 806 -3.18 -25.59 20.62
N SER A 807 -2.93 -26.80 21.12
CA SER A 807 -3.10 -27.10 22.55
C SER A 807 -1.86 -26.73 23.37
N ALA A 808 -2.09 -26.29 24.60
CA ALA A 808 -1.07 -26.02 25.61
C ALA A 808 -1.21 -27.04 26.74
N HIS A 809 -0.13 -27.73 27.09
CA HIS A 809 -0.11 -28.72 28.16
C HIS A 809 0.74 -28.23 29.33
N LEU A 810 0.12 -28.03 30.50
CA LEU A 810 0.78 -27.52 31.70
C LEU A 810 1.11 -28.67 32.66
N ILE A 811 2.39 -28.81 32.99
CA ILE A 811 2.93 -29.90 33.79
C ILE A 811 3.55 -29.31 35.06
N ARG A 812 3.05 -29.72 36.24
CA ARG A 812 3.65 -29.33 37.53
C ARG A 812 4.93 -30.12 37.77
N LEU A 813 6.00 -29.43 38.18
CA LEU A 813 7.26 -30.07 38.58
C LEU A 813 7.10 -30.66 39.99
N PRO A 814 7.65 -31.86 40.26
CA PRO A 814 7.67 -32.40 41.61
C PRO A 814 8.55 -31.54 42.53
N GLU A 815 8.14 -31.36 43.78
CA GLU A 815 8.92 -30.66 44.80
C GLU A 815 10.28 -31.35 44.95
N THR A 816 11.36 -30.63 44.64
CA THR A 816 12.71 -31.11 44.92
C THR A 816 12.98 -30.94 46.40
N ASP A 817 13.36 -32.02 47.09
CA ASP A 817 13.92 -31.99 48.45
C ASP A 817 15.21 -31.15 48.46
N ASN A 818 15.05 -29.81 48.55
CA ASN A 818 16.00 -28.79 49.00
C ASN A 818 15.45 -27.39 48.65
N ASN A 819 14.87 -26.70 49.64
CA ASN A 819 14.68 -25.23 49.75
C ASN A 819 14.54 -24.42 48.44
N ALA A 820 13.47 -24.65 47.66
CA ALA A 820 12.98 -23.69 46.67
C ALA A 820 11.55 -23.25 47.06
N PRO A 821 11.30 -21.97 47.40
CA PRO A 821 10.00 -21.51 47.90
C PRO A 821 8.92 -21.33 46.83
N ASN A 822 9.16 -21.69 45.56
CA ASN A 822 8.28 -21.35 44.44
C ASN A 822 7.84 -22.59 43.66
N ASP A 823 6.54 -22.70 43.37
CA ASP A 823 5.96 -23.72 42.50
C ASP A 823 6.43 -23.54 41.05
N GLY A 824 7.09 -24.57 40.50
CA GLY A 824 7.58 -24.59 39.12
C GLY A 824 6.68 -25.39 38.17
N TYR A 825 6.41 -24.84 36.99
CA TYR A 825 5.62 -25.47 35.94
C TYR A 825 6.35 -25.48 34.61
N VAL A 826 6.03 -26.46 33.76
CA VAL A 826 6.48 -26.54 32.37
C VAL A 826 5.28 -26.58 31.44
N CYS A 827 5.21 -25.67 30.49
CA CYS A 827 4.16 -25.62 29.48
C CYS A 827 4.67 -26.05 28.11
N LEU A 828 4.08 -27.10 27.53
CA LEU A 828 4.39 -27.59 26.19
C LEU A 828 3.34 -27.08 25.20
N LEU A 829 3.76 -26.25 24.24
CA LEU A 829 2.89 -25.66 23.20
C LEU A 829 3.00 -26.49 21.92
N VAL A 830 1.89 -27.08 21.46
CA VAL A 830 1.89 -27.95 20.28
C VAL A 830 1.67 -27.12 19.01
N VAL A 831 2.76 -26.75 18.33
CA VAL A 831 2.75 -25.78 17.20
C VAL A 831 3.19 -26.38 15.85
N GLN A 832 3.69 -27.61 15.85
CA GLN A 832 4.10 -28.35 14.66
C GLN A 832 3.35 -29.68 14.53
N GLY A 833 2.92 -30.00 13.31
CA GLY A 833 2.34 -31.30 12.99
C GLY A 833 3.43 -32.25 12.51
N PHE A 834 3.35 -33.53 12.86
CA PHE A 834 4.27 -34.56 12.40
C PHE A 834 3.52 -35.58 11.56
N VAL A 835 4.06 -35.87 10.37
CA VAL A 835 3.53 -36.90 9.46
C VAL A 835 4.66 -37.90 9.20
N GLY A 836 4.52 -39.11 9.76
CA GLY A 836 5.56 -40.15 9.66
C GLY A 836 5.23 -41.43 10.43
N LYS A 837 6.06 -42.47 10.27
CA LYS A 837 5.94 -43.74 10.98
C LYS A 837 6.85 -43.74 12.22
N LYS A 838 6.37 -44.32 13.33
CA LYS A 838 7.19 -44.57 14.54
C LYS A 838 7.90 -45.92 14.36
N LYS A 839 9.23 -45.96 14.44
CA LYS A 839 10.00 -47.21 14.34
C LYS A 839 10.68 -47.50 15.68
N GLN A 840 10.50 -48.71 16.20
CA GLN A 840 11.20 -49.17 17.40
C GLN A 840 12.59 -49.66 16.99
N ARG A 841 13.63 -49.16 17.66
CA ARG A 841 15.02 -49.59 17.48
C ARG A 841 15.55 -50.06 18.84
N VAL A 842 16.24 -51.20 18.87
CA VAL A 842 16.93 -51.66 20.09
C VAL A 842 18.08 -50.68 20.37
N GLY A 843 18.06 -50.05 21.53
CA GLY A 843 19.11 -49.13 21.99
C GLY A 843 20.38 -49.87 22.40
N ASN A 844 21.46 -49.13 22.66
CA ASN A 844 22.77 -49.69 23.04
C ASN A 844 22.84 -50.12 24.52
N GLY A 845 21.87 -50.92 24.98
CA GLY A 845 21.82 -51.54 26.29
C GLY A 845 20.80 -52.69 26.34
N PRO A 846 20.99 -53.71 27.20
CA PRO A 846 20.11 -54.86 27.24
C PRO A 846 18.68 -54.44 27.62
N GLY A 847 17.72 -54.69 26.73
CA GLY A 847 16.28 -54.49 26.96
C GLY A 847 15.70 -53.09 26.69
N VAL A 848 16.49 -52.10 26.26
CA VAL A 848 15.98 -50.74 26.03
C VAL A 848 15.49 -50.57 24.59
N ILE A 849 14.17 -50.49 24.39
CA ILE A 849 13.56 -50.19 23.09
C ILE A 849 13.46 -48.66 22.94
N GLN A 850 14.21 -48.07 22.02
CA GLN A 850 14.16 -46.65 21.70
C GLN A 850 13.25 -46.40 20.49
N VAL A 851 12.19 -45.61 20.67
CA VAL A 851 11.28 -45.23 19.59
C VAL A 851 11.88 -44.05 18.83
N ILE A 852 12.15 -44.21 17.54
CA ILE A 852 12.72 -43.17 16.68
C ILE A 852 11.65 -42.68 15.70
N ARG A 853 11.61 -41.36 15.49
CA ARG A 853 10.74 -40.69 14.51
C ARG A 853 11.32 -40.86 13.09
N GLN A 854 10.57 -41.43 12.16
CA GLN A 854 10.93 -41.48 10.74
C GLN A 854 9.85 -40.76 9.90
N GLY A 855 10.07 -39.48 9.60
CA GLY A 855 9.11 -38.62 8.91
C GLY A 855 9.56 -37.16 8.87
N LYS A 856 8.74 -36.29 8.29
CA LYS A 856 8.98 -34.84 8.24
C LYS A 856 7.97 -34.13 9.15
N SER A 857 8.46 -33.24 10.01
CA SER A 857 7.60 -32.29 10.71
C SER A 857 7.12 -31.22 9.72
N SER A 858 5.87 -30.79 9.85
CA SER A 858 5.29 -29.68 9.12
C SER A 858 5.96 -28.37 9.51
N THR A 859 5.76 -27.36 8.67
CA THR A 859 6.14 -25.98 8.98
C THR A 859 5.48 -25.49 10.28
N PHE A 860 6.17 -24.58 10.97
CA PHE A 860 5.69 -23.92 12.19
C PHE A 860 4.41 -23.13 11.88
N ARG A 861 3.33 -23.37 12.64
CA ARG A 861 2.02 -22.73 12.40
C ARG A 861 1.76 -21.59 13.40
N LEU A 862 1.71 -20.35 12.91
CA LEU A 862 1.48 -19.15 13.74
C LEU A 862 0.08 -19.14 14.40
N ASN A 863 -0.97 -19.56 13.68
CA ASN A 863 -2.33 -19.60 14.25
C ASN A 863 -2.42 -20.58 15.43
N ALA A 864 -1.70 -21.71 15.37
CA ALA A 864 -1.65 -22.66 16.47
C ALA A 864 -0.88 -22.09 17.67
N LEU A 865 0.18 -21.31 17.42
CA LEU A 865 0.90 -20.60 18.47
C LEU A 865 -0.01 -19.57 19.16
N GLU A 866 -0.78 -18.77 18.42
CA GLU A 866 -1.71 -17.78 18.98
C GLU A 866 -2.73 -18.44 19.94
N THR A 867 -3.40 -19.51 19.51
CA THR A 867 -4.36 -20.23 20.35
C THR A 867 -3.70 -20.82 21.61
N ALA A 868 -2.51 -21.38 21.48
CA ALA A 868 -1.80 -21.97 22.61
C ALA A 868 -1.28 -20.90 23.60
N LEU A 869 -0.86 -19.73 23.11
CA LEU A 869 -0.45 -18.59 23.93
C LEU A 869 -1.62 -17.97 24.69
N GLN A 870 -2.81 -17.89 24.08
CA GLN A 870 -4.02 -17.42 24.77
C GLN A 870 -4.38 -18.32 25.96
N ALA A 871 -4.33 -19.65 25.77
CA ALA A 871 -4.57 -20.60 26.85
C ALA A 871 -3.49 -20.50 27.97
N LEU A 872 -2.23 -20.31 27.58
CA LEU A 872 -1.13 -20.09 28.52
C LEU A 872 -1.31 -18.79 29.32
N ALA A 873 -1.66 -17.69 28.67
CA ALA A 873 -1.81 -16.38 29.31
C ALA A 873 -2.88 -16.41 30.41
N TYR A 874 -4.01 -17.07 30.13
CA TYR A 874 -5.08 -17.24 31.11
C TYR A 874 -4.61 -17.97 32.37
N ARG A 875 -3.94 -19.12 32.20
CA ARG A 875 -3.41 -19.90 33.34
C ARG A 875 -2.25 -19.21 34.05
N ALA A 876 -1.43 -18.44 33.33
CA ALA A 876 -0.35 -17.66 33.93
C ALA A 876 -0.89 -16.55 34.85
N LEU A 877 -1.99 -15.88 34.44
CA LEU A 877 -2.69 -14.89 35.27
C LEU A 877 -3.34 -15.52 36.51
N GLU A 878 -4.01 -16.66 36.36
CA GLU A 878 -4.65 -17.38 37.48
C GLU A 878 -3.63 -17.79 38.56
N LEU A 879 -2.43 -18.19 38.14
CA LEU A 879 -1.35 -18.60 39.03
C LEU A 879 -0.47 -17.43 39.51
N GLY A 880 -0.62 -16.22 38.94
CA GLY A 880 0.29 -15.10 39.18
C GLY A 880 1.74 -15.43 38.80
N ALA A 881 1.94 -16.23 37.75
CA ALA A 881 3.23 -16.81 37.39
C ALA A 881 3.98 -16.01 36.33
N THR A 882 5.31 -15.99 36.42
CA THR A 882 6.18 -15.42 35.37
C THR A 882 6.46 -16.44 34.28
N VAL A 883 6.45 -16.01 33.01
CA VAL A 883 6.63 -16.90 31.86
C VAL A 883 8.06 -16.82 31.32
N HIS A 884 8.73 -17.96 31.13
CA HIS A 884 10.11 -18.04 30.67
C HIS A 884 10.18 -18.90 29.41
N LEU A 885 10.65 -18.32 28.30
CA LEU A 885 10.73 -19.04 27.02
C LEU A 885 12.09 -18.89 26.33
N PRO A 886 12.61 -19.96 25.70
CA PRO A 886 13.74 -19.82 24.78
C PRO A 886 13.29 -19.12 23.49
N ARG A 887 14.22 -18.46 22.80
CA ARG A 887 13.95 -17.88 21.49
C ARG A 887 13.42 -18.92 20.49
N ILE A 888 12.16 -18.77 20.11
CA ILE A 888 11.49 -19.62 19.14
C ILE A 888 12.10 -19.40 17.75
N GLY A 889 12.50 -20.50 17.08
CA GLY A 889 13.01 -20.45 15.71
C GLY A 889 14.49 -20.10 15.56
N TYR A 890 15.24 -20.00 16.66
CA TYR A 890 16.69 -19.78 16.63
C TYR A 890 17.41 -20.78 15.71
N GLY A 891 18.17 -20.29 14.72
CA GLY A 891 18.91 -21.12 13.75
C GLY A 891 18.07 -21.70 12.60
N THR A 892 16.81 -21.28 12.42
CA THR A 892 15.96 -21.73 11.31
C THR A 892 15.95 -20.69 10.17
N PRO A 893 16.43 -21.01 8.95
CA PRO A 893 16.46 -20.05 7.84
C PRO A 893 15.03 -19.65 7.43
N ASN A 894 14.81 -18.36 7.15
CA ASN A 894 13.51 -17.76 6.77
C ASN A 894 12.40 -17.83 7.84
N PHE A 895 12.76 -17.94 9.13
CA PHE A 895 11.79 -17.89 10.22
C PHE A 895 11.39 -16.45 10.54
N ASN A 896 10.09 -16.15 10.52
CA ASN A 896 9.56 -14.82 10.79
C ASN A 896 9.43 -14.59 12.31
N TRP A 897 10.51 -14.12 12.94
CA TRP A 897 10.52 -13.81 14.38
C TRP A 897 9.56 -12.67 14.74
N TYR A 898 9.53 -11.56 13.98
CA TYR A 898 8.66 -10.41 14.29
C TYR A 898 7.18 -10.78 14.34
N ALA A 899 6.73 -11.75 13.53
CA ALA A 899 5.36 -12.26 13.64
C ALA A 899 5.11 -13.00 14.96
N VAL A 900 6.10 -13.77 15.45
CA VAL A 900 6.03 -14.49 16.73
C VAL A 900 6.12 -13.53 17.91
N GLU A 901 7.01 -12.55 17.85
CA GLU A 901 7.18 -11.52 18.86
C GLU A 901 5.93 -10.66 19.03
N ARG A 902 5.28 -10.26 17.93
CA ARG A 902 3.98 -9.60 17.98
C ARG A 902 2.91 -10.45 18.65
N LEU A 903 2.90 -11.77 18.39
CA LEU A 903 1.97 -12.67 19.07
C LEU A 903 2.28 -12.82 20.57
N LEU A 904 3.55 -12.81 20.97
CA LEU A 904 3.96 -12.82 22.38
C LEU A 904 3.58 -11.51 23.07
N ALA A 905 3.86 -10.36 22.44
CA ALA A 905 3.46 -9.05 22.93
C ALA A 905 1.94 -8.95 23.09
N ARG A 906 1.19 -9.29 22.04
CA ARG A 906 -0.28 -9.20 22.05
C ARG A 906 -0.95 -10.12 23.06
N ASN A 907 -0.47 -11.36 23.23
CA ASN A 907 -1.15 -12.34 24.07
C ASN A 907 -0.57 -12.45 25.50
N LEU A 908 0.65 -11.98 25.77
CA LEU A 908 1.26 -11.99 27.11
C LEU A 908 1.39 -10.57 27.67
N ARG A 909 2.12 -9.68 26.99
CA ARG A 909 2.43 -8.31 27.45
C ARG A 909 1.15 -7.48 27.64
N ASP A 910 0.34 -7.40 26.59
CA ASP A 910 -0.88 -6.58 26.58
C ASP A 910 -1.96 -7.13 27.53
N VAL A 911 -1.85 -8.41 27.90
CA VAL A 911 -2.72 -9.11 28.86
C VAL A 911 -2.26 -8.95 30.32
N GLY A 912 -1.04 -8.42 30.54
CA GLY A 912 -0.50 -8.17 31.89
C GLY A 912 0.44 -9.24 32.44
N VAL A 913 0.87 -10.20 31.62
CA VAL A 913 1.78 -11.29 32.04
C VAL A 913 3.24 -10.88 31.81
N GLU A 914 4.07 -10.97 32.85
CA GLU A 914 5.52 -10.78 32.71
C GLU A 914 6.16 -12.01 32.05
N ALA A 915 6.86 -11.79 30.92
CA ALA A 915 7.53 -12.87 30.21
C ALA A 915 8.99 -12.53 29.87
N THR A 916 9.88 -13.50 30.03
CA THR A 916 11.32 -13.38 29.73
C THR A 916 11.69 -14.32 28.59
N ILE A 917 12.33 -13.75 27.56
CA ILE A 917 12.81 -14.44 26.37
C ILE A 917 14.33 -14.61 26.47
N TYR A 918 14.78 -15.86 26.45
CA TYR A 918 16.20 -16.19 26.62
C TYR A 918 16.89 -16.45 25.28
N TYR A 919 18.02 -15.77 25.08
CA TYR A 919 18.93 -15.98 23.96
C TYR A 919 20.08 -16.88 24.41
N TYR A 920 20.29 -17.96 23.66
CA TYR A 920 21.40 -18.87 23.92
C TYR A 920 22.66 -18.35 23.22
N SER A 921 23.54 -17.69 23.97
CA SER A 921 24.90 -17.41 23.49
C SER A 921 25.71 -18.71 23.58
N ARG A 922 26.12 -19.27 22.44
CA ARG A 922 27.19 -20.28 22.45
C ARG A 922 28.43 -19.57 22.98
N LYS A 923 28.80 -19.83 24.25
CA LYS A 923 30.19 -19.59 24.66
C LYS A 923 31.07 -20.34 23.66
N SER A 924 31.95 -19.59 22.99
CA SER A 924 32.91 -20.06 21.99
C SER A 924 33.74 -21.23 22.50
#